data_AF-C5Y5T0-F1
#
_entry.id   AF-C5Y5T0-F1
#
_cell.length_a   1.000
_cell.length_b   1.000
_cell.length_c   1.000
_cell.angle_alpha   90.00
_cell.angle_beta   90.00
_cell.angle_gamma   90.00
#
_symmetry.space_group_name_H-M   'P 1'
#
loop_
_entity.id
_entity.type
_entity.pdbx_description
1 polymer ?
#
loop_
_entity_poly.entity_id
_entity_poly.type
_entity_poly.pdbx_seq_one_letter_code
_entity_poly.pdbx_strand_id
1 'polypeptide(L)'
;MRGGHAMAAGYAVAGLLLIALTLPLTAAIPWPACGNSSTGNYTTNSAYGRNLRQVAASLPGNVSSSATLFATAVTGTAPSTVYALGQCGGDQSAAACRDCIAASFEQAYKMCPGGNKRVAIFYDTCLLGFSDQDFLASTTNSDDQSVFLENGLNVTSDSDDVAHQFNATAYELLGTMAAYIGATMDEGGNSSNKLKFLTGSIAFDAAYPLIYGLTSCNPDMTPGQCRGCLDASIAEMPQKFYPNTKGARIAGLRCVARYEVYRFFNGSIMLQLPLPPPGNQDGNKSNHTGMIVAIVIPSVVAIAASMAMCLFCWRRRTKSKRSRSFGSHMESIESIESLLIDLPTLRLATNNFAENNKLGEGGFGSVYKGTLPSSQEIAVKRLSHSSRQGIGELKNELVLIAKLQHKNLVRLVGVCLQEDEKLLVYEYLPNRSLDTFLFDSERRKGLGWGTRFTIINGVARGLQYLHEDSQLKIVHRDLKASNVLLDADMNPKISDFGLARLFEGDQSQETTKRVVGTYGYMAPEYALRGQYSIKSDIYSFGVLILEIITGRRNSDSYSSDEAVDLPSLVWEHWRMKSIMEIIDPYLRSASSEDEIVRCIHIGLLCVQEDPLDRPTISSISIMFDGNTVPSQAPARPAFYVEMSGFIGSGTYSHQYPGFINDSTQRSTVMSPNELSITDPEPR
;
A
#
# COMPACT_ATOMS: atom_id res chain seq x y z
N MET A 1 9.88 -21.37 55.10
CA MET A 1 10.59 -20.16 54.65
C MET A 1 10.09 -19.79 53.25
N ARG A 2 9.01 -19.01 53.18
CA ARG A 2 8.42 -18.46 51.94
C ARG A 2 8.52 -16.94 52.08
N GLY A 3 9.22 -16.29 51.16
CA GLY A 3 9.41 -14.84 51.13
C GLY A 3 10.87 -14.50 50.80
N GLY A 4 11.18 -14.41 49.51
CA GLY A 4 12.55 -14.03 49.09
C GLY A 4 12.77 -13.91 47.58
N HIS A 5 12.04 -14.65 46.75
CA HIS A 5 12.32 -14.70 45.30
C HIS A 5 11.43 -13.82 44.41
N ALA A 6 10.51 -13.04 44.99
CA ALA A 6 9.67 -12.09 44.23
C ALA A 6 10.34 -10.71 44.00
N MET A 7 11.45 -10.40 44.69
CA MET A 7 12.10 -9.08 44.58
C MET A 7 13.33 -9.03 43.67
N ALA A 8 13.84 -10.16 43.18
CA ALA A 8 14.97 -10.18 42.25
C ALA A 8 14.54 -10.05 40.77
N ALA A 9 13.29 -10.39 40.43
CA ALA A 9 12.76 -10.27 39.06
C ALA A 9 12.35 -8.83 38.69
N GLY A 10 12.16 -7.94 39.67
CA GLY A 10 11.78 -6.54 39.43
C GLY A 10 12.91 -5.66 38.90
N TYR A 11 14.17 -6.00 39.17
CA TYR A 11 15.31 -5.16 38.79
C TYR A 11 15.98 -5.57 37.47
N ALA A 12 15.77 -6.80 36.99
CA ALA A 12 16.22 -7.21 35.65
C ALA A 12 15.30 -6.69 34.53
N VAL A 13 14.01 -6.50 34.82
CA VAL A 13 13.02 -5.91 33.89
C VAL A 13 13.26 -4.41 33.68
N ALA A 14 13.78 -3.70 34.69
CA ALA A 14 14.12 -2.28 34.57
C ALA A 14 15.39 -2.02 33.73
N GLY A 15 16.34 -2.97 33.69
CA GLY A 15 17.57 -2.85 32.90
C GLY A 15 17.37 -3.07 31.40
N LEU A 16 16.42 -3.93 31.01
CA LEU A 16 16.10 -4.21 29.60
C LEU A 16 15.12 -3.19 28.98
N LEU A 17 14.37 -2.44 29.81
CA LEU A 17 13.56 -1.30 29.38
C LEU A 17 14.38 -0.06 28.97
N LEU A 18 15.66 0.00 29.35
CA LEU A 18 16.56 1.11 29.00
C LEU A 18 17.39 0.87 27.72
N ILE A 19 17.47 -0.38 27.22
CA ILE A 19 18.18 -0.71 25.97
C ILE A 19 17.23 -0.68 24.76
N ALA A 20 15.91 -0.73 25.00
CA ALA A 20 14.88 -0.55 23.96
C ALA A 20 14.72 0.91 23.47
N LEU A 21 15.50 1.86 24.02
CA LEU A 21 15.43 3.29 23.66
C LEU A 21 16.48 3.74 22.63
N THR A 22 17.25 2.84 22.03
CA THR A 22 18.25 3.22 21.00
C THR A 22 18.29 2.30 19.78
N LEU A 23 17.15 1.67 19.42
CA LEU A 23 16.99 1.12 18.09
C LEU A 23 16.40 2.20 17.18
N PRO A 24 16.93 2.44 15.97
CA PRO A 24 16.43 3.48 15.08
C PRO A 24 14.96 3.21 14.78
N LEU A 25 14.12 4.24 14.88
CA LEU A 25 12.74 4.20 14.40
C LEU A 25 12.75 3.58 12.99
N THR A 26 12.02 2.49 12.80
CA THR A 26 11.65 2.00 11.47
C THR A 26 11.06 3.18 10.72
N ALA A 27 11.79 3.71 9.73
CA ALA A 27 11.44 4.95 9.06
C ALA A 27 10.01 4.83 8.52
N ALA A 28 9.15 5.78 8.91
CA ALA A 28 7.88 6.01 8.23
C ALA A 28 8.13 6.17 6.71
N ILE A 29 7.13 6.02 5.86
CA ILE A 29 7.30 6.34 4.43
C ILE A 29 7.12 7.86 4.28
N PRO A 30 8.11 8.60 3.77
CA PRO A 30 7.96 10.04 3.56
C PRO A 30 7.08 10.36 2.35
N TRP A 31 6.50 11.56 2.36
CA TRP A 31 5.82 12.16 1.22
C TRP A 31 6.74 13.20 0.56
N PRO A 32 7.17 12.98 -0.70
CA PRO A 32 8.00 13.95 -1.43
C PRO A 32 7.15 14.96 -2.19
N ALA A 33 7.63 16.20 -2.28
CA ALA A 33 7.22 17.18 -3.28
C ALA A 33 8.49 17.64 -4.03
N CYS A 34 8.54 17.36 -5.33
CA CYS A 34 9.68 17.67 -6.19
C CYS A 34 9.28 18.75 -7.20
N GLY A 35 10.17 19.68 -7.50
CA GLY A 35 9.96 20.68 -8.54
C GLY A 35 9.68 20.06 -9.92
N ASN A 36 8.96 20.76 -10.79
CA ASN A 36 8.70 20.31 -12.15
C ASN A 36 9.95 20.39 -13.06
N SER A 37 9.86 19.95 -14.31
CA SER A 37 10.98 19.93 -15.26
C SER A 37 11.60 21.30 -15.57
N SER A 38 10.95 22.42 -15.22
CA SER A 38 11.52 23.78 -15.38
C SER A 38 12.30 24.26 -14.16
N THR A 39 12.26 23.55 -13.03
CA THR A 39 12.97 23.91 -11.79
C THR A 39 14.48 23.69 -11.80
N GLY A 40 15.01 23.11 -12.89
CA GLY A 40 16.43 22.92 -13.10
C GLY A 40 17.02 21.78 -12.28
N ASN A 41 17.89 21.00 -12.92
CA ASN A 41 18.57 19.87 -12.29
C ASN A 41 19.99 20.24 -11.88
N TYR A 42 20.52 19.53 -10.89
CA TYR A 42 21.91 19.59 -10.45
C TYR A 42 22.56 18.21 -10.55
N THR A 43 23.85 18.18 -10.84
CA THR A 43 24.67 16.97 -10.71
C THR A 43 25.37 16.99 -9.36
N THR A 44 25.69 15.82 -8.80
CA THR A 44 26.39 15.70 -7.50
C THR A 44 27.69 16.51 -7.45
N ASN A 45 28.38 16.64 -8.58
CA ASN A 45 29.64 17.39 -8.73
C ASN A 45 29.48 18.86 -9.15
N SER A 46 28.26 19.35 -9.37
CA SER A 46 28.01 20.78 -9.60
C SER A 46 28.30 21.62 -8.34
N ALA A 47 28.45 22.94 -8.51
CA ALA A 47 28.61 23.85 -7.38
C ALA A 47 27.41 23.78 -6.41
N TYR A 48 26.18 23.73 -6.94
CA TYR A 48 24.97 23.50 -6.15
C TYR A 48 25.01 22.16 -5.41
N GLY A 49 25.40 21.08 -6.07
CA GLY A 49 25.52 19.75 -5.47
C GLY A 49 26.56 19.66 -4.35
N ARG A 50 27.65 20.44 -4.41
CA ARG A 50 28.61 20.57 -3.30
C ARG A 50 28.02 21.37 -2.13
N ASN A 51 27.36 22.49 -2.42
CA ASN A 51 26.72 23.32 -1.39
C ASN A 51 25.61 22.55 -0.66
N LEU A 52 24.83 21.74 -1.38
CA LEU A 52 23.78 20.90 -0.79
C LEU A 52 24.37 19.81 0.11
N ARG A 53 25.51 19.21 -0.26
CA ARG A 53 26.23 18.26 0.61
C ARG A 53 26.72 18.92 1.90
N GLN A 54 27.19 20.16 1.83
CA GLN A 54 27.57 20.91 3.02
C GLN A 54 26.36 21.18 3.93
N VAL A 55 25.22 21.58 3.34
CA VAL A 55 23.95 21.75 4.08
C VAL A 55 23.51 20.44 4.72
N ALA A 56 23.53 19.32 3.99
CA ALA A 56 23.15 18.00 4.49
C ALA A 56 24.04 17.54 5.66
N ALA A 57 25.31 17.93 5.69
CA ALA A 57 26.23 17.60 6.78
C ALA A 57 25.99 18.43 8.05
N SER A 58 25.55 19.69 7.94
CA SER A 58 25.37 20.59 9.09
C SER A 58 23.94 20.69 9.60
N LEU A 59 22.93 20.69 8.71
CA LEU A 59 21.55 21.02 9.05
C LEU A 59 20.93 20.06 10.09
N PRO A 60 21.07 18.72 10.00
CA PRO A 60 20.55 17.82 11.04
C PRO A 60 21.10 18.15 12.45
N GLY A 61 22.37 18.56 12.52
CA GLY A 61 23.00 18.98 13.77
C GLY A 61 22.46 20.31 14.30
N ASN A 62 22.25 21.27 13.39
CA ASN A 62 21.70 22.57 13.75
C ASN A 62 20.26 22.47 14.24
N VAL A 63 19.42 21.66 13.57
CA VAL A 63 18.02 21.43 13.97
C VAL A 63 17.96 20.78 15.35
N SER A 64 18.73 19.71 15.58
CA SER A 64 18.73 18.99 16.86
C SER A 64 19.30 19.80 18.04
N SER A 65 20.17 20.77 17.78
CA SER A 65 20.73 21.65 18.82
C SER A 65 19.83 22.85 19.13
N SER A 66 18.81 23.09 18.31
CA SER A 66 17.87 24.19 18.47
C SER A 66 16.79 23.85 19.50
N ALA A 67 16.49 24.79 20.40
CA ALA A 67 15.43 24.63 21.40
C ALA A 67 14.03 24.45 20.80
N THR A 68 13.84 24.79 19.52
CA THR A 68 12.57 24.66 18.80
C THR A 68 12.59 23.53 17.76
N LEU A 69 13.65 22.70 17.73
CA LEU A 69 13.86 21.65 16.74
C LEU A 69 13.66 22.15 15.30
N PHE A 70 14.15 23.36 15.05
CA PHE A 70 14.07 24.05 13.77
C PHE A 70 15.38 24.78 13.49
N ALA A 71 15.85 24.69 12.25
CA ALA A 71 16.95 25.50 11.74
C ALA A 71 16.82 25.73 10.24
N THR A 72 17.42 26.82 9.77
CA THR A 72 17.60 27.13 8.35
C THR A 72 19.08 27.09 7.98
N ALA A 73 19.35 26.94 6.70
CA ALA A 73 20.70 27.04 6.15
C ALA A 73 20.67 27.74 4.80
N VAL A 74 21.67 28.59 4.57
CA VAL A 74 21.94 29.22 3.27
C VAL A 74 23.42 28.99 2.96
N THR A 75 23.73 28.39 1.81
CA THR A 75 25.11 28.05 1.45
C THR A 75 25.37 28.27 -0.03
N GLY A 76 26.52 28.86 -0.35
CA GLY A 76 26.92 29.19 -1.72
C GLY A 76 26.53 30.59 -2.16
N THR A 77 26.81 30.88 -3.43
CA THR A 77 26.49 32.16 -4.10
C THR A 77 25.70 31.89 -5.37
N ALA A 78 24.87 32.87 -5.78
CA ALA A 78 24.05 32.75 -6.98
C ALA A 78 24.93 32.42 -8.22
N PRO A 79 24.50 31.51 -9.12
CA PRO A 79 23.20 30.81 -9.17
C PRO A 79 23.21 29.43 -8.47
N SER A 80 24.19 29.17 -7.60
CA SER A 80 24.36 27.88 -6.89
C SER A 80 24.07 27.97 -5.39
N THR A 81 23.38 29.02 -4.94
CA THR A 81 22.93 29.15 -3.55
C THR A 81 21.92 28.04 -3.24
N VAL A 82 22.07 27.39 -2.09
CA VAL A 82 21.10 26.44 -1.53
C VAL A 82 20.44 27.11 -0.35
N TYR A 83 19.12 27.29 -0.42
CA TYR A 83 18.26 27.62 0.71
C TYR A 83 17.70 26.31 1.26
N ALA A 84 17.74 26.10 2.57
CA ALA A 84 17.18 24.91 3.18
C ALA A 84 16.60 25.19 4.57
N LEU A 85 15.62 24.37 4.97
CA LEU A 85 15.11 24.32 6.32
C LEU A 85 14.80 22.90 6.74
N GLY A 86 14.90 22.64 8.04
CA GLY A 86 14.45 21.41 8.66
C GLY A 86 13.67 21.72 9.94
N GLN A 87 12.59 20.98 10.16
CA GLN A 87 11.75 21.12 11.36
C GLN A 87 11.26 19.76 11.83
N CYS A 88 11.24 19.53 13.13
CA CYS A 88 10.60 18.36 13.73
C CYS A 88 9.34 18.73 14.51
N GLY A 89 8.46 17.74 14.72
CA GLY A 89 7.33 17.86 15.62
C GLY A 89 7.79 18.22 17.03
N GLY A 90 7.00 19.03 17.72
CA GLY A 90 7.29 19.49 19.07
C GLY A 90 7.34 18.38 20.13
N ASP A 91 6.89 17.18 19.77
CA ASP A 91 6.88 15.96 20.57
C ASP A 91 8.11 15.07 20.35
N GLN A 92 9.07 15.47 19.51
CA GLN A 92 10.24 14.67 19.16
C GLN A 92 11.45 14.93 20.08
N SER A 93 12.30 13.93 20.28
CA SER A 93 13.61 14.12 20.94
C SER A 93 14.62 14.75 19.98
N ALA A 94 15.61 15.48 20.50
CA ALA A 94 16.68 16.07 19.68
C ALA A 94 17.43 15.02 18.84
N ALA A 95 17.65 13.82 19.38
CA ALA A 95 18.28 12.71 18.68
C ALA A 95 17.39 12.18 17.54
N ALA A 96 16.12 11.86 17.82
CA ALA A 96 15.18 11.40 16.81
C ALA A 96 14.97 12.44 15.69
N CYS A 97 14.99 13.72 16.07
CA CYS A 97 14.90 14.82 15.11
C CYS A 97 16.12 14.88 14.18
N ARG A 98 17.34 14.76 14.72
CA ARG A 98 18.56 14.69 13.90
C ARG A 98 18.47 13.57 12.87
N ASP A 99 18.09 12.38 13.32
CA ASP A 99 18.03 11.19 12.47
C ASP A 99 16.96 11.34 11.38
N CYS A 100 15.81 11.94 11.71
CA CYS A 100 14.73 12.19 10.76
C CYS A 100 15.15 13.18 9.65
N ILE A 101 15.80 14.29 10.02
CA ILE A 101 16.29 15.26 9.02
C ILE A 101 17.41 14.67 8.16
N ALA A 102 18.33 13.89 8.74
CA ALA A 102 19.39 13.21 8.00
C ALA A 102 18.80 12.20 6.99
N ALA A 103 17.87 11.35 7.44
CA ALA A 103 17.16 10.41 6.57
C ALA A 103 16.39 11.14 5.46
N SER A 104 15.82 12.32 5.74
CA SER A 104 15.10 13.10 4.74
C SER A 104 15.99 13.52 3.56
N PHE A 105 17.27 13.83 3.79
CA PHE A 105 18.22 14.12 2.70
C PHE A 105 18.51 12.89 1.83
N GLU A 106 18.60 11.69 2.42
CA GLU A 106 18.76 10.45 1.66
C GLU A 106 17.52 10.14 0.81
N GLN A 107 16.33 10.38 1.37
CA GLN A 107 15.06 10.14 0.67
C GLN A 107 14.81 11.15 -0.43
N ALA A 108 15.24 12.40 -0.26
CA ALA A 108 15.22 13.40 -1.33
C ALA A 108 15.94 12.90 -2.59
N TYR A 109 17.08 12.22 -2.44
CA TYR A 109 17.82 11.65 -3.57
C TYR A 109 17.09 10.46 -4.21
N LYS A 110 16.45 9.60 -3.40
CA LYS A 110 15.77 8.38 -3.88
C LYS A 110 14.43 8.69 -4.55
N MET A 111 13.68 9.67 -4.03
CA MET A 111 12.29 9.94 -4.42
C MET A 111 12.14 11.08 -5.44
N CYS A 112 13.10 11.99 -5.53
CA CYS A 112 13.13 13.04 -6.55
C CYS A 112 14.28 12.77 -7.57
N PRO A 113 14.10 11.84 -8.52
CA PRO A 113 15.14 11.48 -9.48
C PRO A 113 15.52 12.64 -10.40
N GLY A 114 16.76 12.62 -10.90
CA GLY A 114 17.27 13.63 -11.83
C GLY A 114 17.99 14.82 -11.19
N GLY A 115 18.18 14.81 -9.86
CA GLY A 115 18.91 15.88 -9.16
C GLY A 115 18.10 17.16 -9.09
N ASN A 116 16.86 17.09 -8.60
CA ASN A 116 15.97 18.24 -8.53
C ASN A 116 16.50 19.31 -7.57
N LYS A 117 16.54 20.58 -7.99
CA LYS A 117 16.99 21.66 -7.11
C LYS A 117 15.95 22.06 -6.06
N ARG A 118 14.67 21.79 -6.28
CA ARG A 118 13.56 22.13 -5.37
C ARG A 118 12.90 20.87 -4.83
N VAL A 119 13.07 20.61 -3.54
CA VAL A 119 12.57 19.39 -2.91
C VAL A 119 12.01 19.73 -1.54
N ALA A 120 10.89 19.11 -1.19
CA ALA A 120 10.39 18.99 0.16
C ALA A 120 10.11 17.51 0.49
N ILE A 121 10.50 17.07 1.67
CA ILE A 121 10.27 15.72 2.20
C ILE A 121 9.51 15.87 3.51
N PHE A 122 8.34 15.24 3.59
CA PHE A 122 7.47 15.29 4.76
C PHE A 122 7.35 13.92 5.42
N TYR A 123 7.58 13.89 6.72
CA TYR A 123 7.19 12.80 7.60
C TYR A 123 6.06 13.26 8.53
N ASP A 124 5.50 12.34 9.31
CA ASP A 124 4.66 12.71 10.45
C ASP A 124 5.48 13.36 11.57
N THR A 125 6.79 13.04 11.67
CA THR A 125 7.69 13.45 12.75
C THR A 125 8.60 14.63 12.40
N CYS A 126 8.89 14.85 11.12
CA CYS A 126 9.71 15.98 10.67
C CYS A 126 9.42 16.38 9.22
N LEU A 127 9.96 17.51 8.79
CA LEU A 127 9.99 17.96 7.40
C LEU A 127 11.36 18.54 7.05
N LEU A 128 11.74 18.39 5.79
CA LEU A 128 12.95 18.95 5.19
C LEU A 128 12.56 19.63 3.88
N GLY A 129 13.11 20.81 3.61
CA GLY A 129 13.01 21.45 2.30
C GLY A 129 14.32 22.08 1.87
N PHE A 130 14.63 22.04 0.58
CA PHE A 130 15.72 22.80 -0.04
C PHE A 130 15.38 23.28 -1.44
N SER A 131 15.99 24.39 -1.86
CA SER A 131 15.74 25.07 -3.13
C SER A 131 16.92 25.93 -3.56
N ASP A 132 17.04 26.20 -4.86
CA ASP A 132 17.91 27.25 -5.40
C ASP A 132 17.26 28.64 -5.40
N GLN A 133 15.98 28.71 -5.06
CA GLN A 133 15.22 29.94 -4.83
C GLN A 133 15.01 30.18 -3.33
N ASP A 134 14.99 31.45 -2.93
CA ASP A 134 14.75 31.83 -1.53
C ASP A 134 13.28 31.67 -1.15
N PHE A 135 12.91 30.46 -0.71
CA PHE A 135 11.59 30.18 -0.13
C PHE A 135 11.52 30.51 1.37
N LEU A 136 12.66 30.80 2.02
CA LEU A 136 12.71 31.13 3.45
C LEU A 136 12.08 32.50 3.72
N ALA A 137 12.18 33.41 2.75
CA ALA A 137 11.53 34.73 2.79
C ALA A 137 9.99 34.67 2.65
N SER A 138 9.42 33.55 2.19
CA SER A 138 7.98 33.42 2.01
C SER A 138 7.23 33.32 3.35
N THR A 139 6.04 33.90 3.41
CA THR A 139 5.12 33.78 4.56
C THR A 139 3.99 32.79 4.33
N THR A 140 3.91 32.19 3.14
CA THR A 140 2.90 31.18 2.78
C THR A 140 3.57 29.91 2.26
N ASN A 141 2.83 28.81 2.29
CA ASN A 141 3.22 27.60 1.58
C ASN A 141 3.26 27.85 0.06
N SER A 142 4.14 27.12 -0.63
CA SER A 142 4.24 27.12 -2.09
C SER A 142 3.65 25.83 -2.64
N ASP A 143 2.90 25.91 -3.74
CA ASP A 143 2.25 24.76 -4.36
C ASP A 143 3.27 23.68 -4.80
N ASP A 144 4.47 24.09 -5.25
CA ASP A 144 5.54 23.19 -5.72
C ASP A 144 6.32 22.51 -4.59
N GLN A 145 6.07 22.88 -3.33
CA GLN A 145 6.72 22.31 -2.13
C GLN A 145 5.71 22.02 -1.01
N SER A 146 4.48 21.65 -1.39
CA SER A 146 3.42 21.24 -0.46
C SER A 146 2.83 19.90 -0.86
N VAL A 147 2.36 19.14 0.13
CA VAL A 147 1.61 17.89 -0.08
C VAL A 147 0.19 18.03 0.46
N PHE A 148 -0.76 17.55 -0.35
CA PHE A 148 -2.19 17.53 -0.04
C PHE A 148 -2.59 16.07 0.17
N LEU A 149 -3.01 15.71 1.39
CA LEU A 149 -3.31 14.33 1.77
C LEU A 149 -4.70 14.27 2.39
N GLU A 150 -5.56 13.42 1.84
CA GLU A 150 -6.90 13.18 2.39
C GLU A 150 -7.10 11.73 2.85
N ASN A 151 -7.98 11.59 3.82
CA ASN A 151 -8.56 10.32 4.20
C ASN A 151 -9.51 9.90 3.08
N GLY A 152 -9.26 8.74 2.48
CA GLY A 152 -10.02 8.27 1.31
C GLY A 152 -11.39 7.69 1.64
N LEU A 153 -11.84 7.87 2.89
CA LEU A 153 -13.16 7.48 3.36
C LEU A 153 -13.94 8.74 3.70
N ASN A 154 -15.18 8.80 3.22
CA ASN A 154 -16.10 9.88 3.58
C ASN A 154 -16.82 9.58 4.89
N VAL A 155 -17.21 10.65 5.58
CA VAL A 155 -18.11 10.60 6.73
C VAL A 155 -19.41 9.92 6.27
N THR A 156 -19.81 8.88 6.97
CA THR A 156 -21.09 8.19 6.74
C THR A 156 -22.22 9.09 7.22
N SER A 157 -23.02 9.62 6.30
CA SER A 157 -24.20 10.41 6.62
C SER A 157 -25.43 9.91 5.87
N ASP A 158 -26.59 10.04 6.53
CA ASP A 158 -27.91 9.76 5.92
C ASP A 158 -28.41 10.95 5.06
N SER A 159 -27.69 12.07 5.03
CA SER A 159 -28.01 13.28 4.25
C SER A 159 -26.75 14.09 3.90
N ASP A 160 -26.84 14.88 2.83
CA ASP A 160 -25.77 15.81 2.41
C ASP A 160 -25.51 16.93 3.43
N ASP A 161 -26.53 17.31 4.21
CA ASP A 161 -26.46 18.38 5.22
C ASP A 161 -25.46 18.06 6.36
N VAL A 162 -25.47 16.83 6.87
CA VAL A 162 -24.53 16.39 7.93
C VAL A 162 -23.09 16.40 7.44
N ALA A 163 -22.91 16.11 6.15
CA ALA A 163 -21.62 16.03 5.51
C ALA A 163 -20.99 17.43 5.35
N HIS A 164 -21.79 18.41 4.89
CA HIS A 164 -21.40 19.82 4.89
C HIS A 164 -21.12 20.36 6.29
N GLN A 165 -21.93 19.97 7.28
CA GLN A 165 -21.75 20.37 8.66
C GLN A 165 -20.44 19.80 9.25
N PHE A 166 -20.04 18.59 8.87
CA PHE A 166 -18.77 18.00 9.29
C PHE A 166 -17.57 18.83 8.84
N ASN A 167 -17.50 19.18 7.55
CA ASN A 167 -16.38 19.98 7.03
C ASN A 167 -16.34 21.36 7.69
N ALA A 168 -17.51 22.00 7.85
CA ALA A 168 -17.61 23.28 8.54
C ALA A 168 -17.07 23.20 9.98
N THR A 169 -17.42 22.13 10.70
CA THR A 169 -16.96 21.89 12.09
C THR A 169 -15.44 21.62 12.12
N ALA A 170 -14.91 20.87 11.15
CA ALA A 170 -13.47 20.62 11.04
C ALA A 170 -12.68 21.91 10.75
N TYR A 171 -13.17 22.75 9.85
CA TYR A 171 -12.53 24.04 9.52
C TYR A 171 -12.69 25.07 10.64
N GLU A 172 -13.80 25.03 11.40
CA GLU A 172 -13.97 25.82 12.63
C GLU A 172 -12.91 25.45 13.68
N LEU A 173 -12.65 24.15 13.88
CA LEU A 173 -11.59 23.71 14.77
C LEU A 173 -10.24 24.26 14.33
N LEU A 174 -9.86 24.08 13.06
CA LEU A 174 -8.58 24.54 12.55
C LEU A 174 -8.43 26.07 12.58
N GLY A 175 -9.49 26.81 12.22
CA GLY A 175 -9.51 28.27 12.27
C GLY A 175 -9.40 28.81 13.69
N THR A 176 -10.08 28.17 14.65
CA THR A 176 -9.95 28.52 16.08
C THR A 176 -8.55 28.24 16.58
N MET A 177 -7.95 27.11 16.17
CA MET A 177 -6.57 26.77 16.48
C MET A 177 -5.56 27.79 15.91
N ALA A 178 -5.76 28.24 14.66
CA ALA A 178 -4.94 29.27 14.03
C ALA A 178 -5.07 30.62 14.76
N ALA A 179 -6.28 31.02 15.13
CA ALA A 179 -6.52 32.23 15.92
C ALA A 179 -5.88 32.14 17.31
N TYR A 180 -5.95 30.97 17.97
CA TYR A 180 -5.34 30.74 19.28
C TYR A 180 -3.81 30.85 19.22
N ILE A 181 -3.17 30.27 18.20
CA ILE A 181 -1.71 30.43 17.98
C ILE A 181 -1.38 31.91 17.75
N GLY A 182 -2.21 32.65 17.02
CA GLY A 182 -2.02 34.09 16.82
C GLY A 182 -2.13 34.90 18.11
N ALA A 183 -3.14 34.63 18.95
CA ALA A 183 -3.44 35.42 20.14
C ALA A 183 -2.53 35.09 21.35
N THR A 184 -2.18 33.83 21.56
CA THR A 184 -1.36 33.39 22.71
C THR A 184 0.13 33.73 22.59
N MET A 185 0.55 34.31 21.47
CA MET A 185 1.94 34.69 21.20
C MET A 185 2.18 36.20 21.33
N ASP A 186 1.13 37.01 21.48
CA ASP A 186 1.22 38.46 21.69
C ASP A 186 1.39 38.84 23.17
N GLU A 187 1.09 37.93 24.10
CA GLU A 187 1.28 38.17 25.54
C GLU A 187 2.65 37.65 26.00
N GLY A 188 3.61 38.58 26.09
CA GLY A 188 4.92 38.30 26.69
C GLY A 188 4.79 37.85 28.14
N GLY A 189 5.01 36.55 28.40
CA GLY A 189 5.19 36.07 29.77
C GLY A 189 4.77 34.63 30.00
N ASN A 190 5.76 33.73 30.00
CA ASN A 190 5.74 32.38 30.57
C ASN A 190 4.95 31.27 29.85
N SER A 191 5.76 30.33 29.33
CA SER A 191 5.57 28.87 29.36
C SER A 191 4.92 28.19 28.14
N SER A 192 5.73 27.30 27.56
CA SER A 192 5.44 26.10 26.75
C SER A 192 5.32 26.14 25.21
N ASN A 193 4.87 27.20 24.53
CA ASN A 193 4.62 27.12 23.07
C ASN A 193 5.62 27.83 22.13
N LYS A 194 6.94 27.75 22.39
CA LYS A 194 7.95 28.20 21.41
C LYS A 194 7.94 27.42 20.08
N LEU A 195 7.24 26.29 20.04
CA LEU A 195 7.16 25.37 18.90
C LEU A 195 6.11 25.77 17.85
N LYS A 196 5.31 26.83 18.10
CA LYS A 196 4.19 27.29 17.24
C LYS A 196 3.36 26.13 16.71
N PHE A 197 2.91 25.33 17.65
CA PHE A 197 2.26 24.05 17.45
C PHE A 197 1.06 23.99 18.38
N LEU A 198 -0.06 23.46 17.89
CA LEU A 198 -1.27 23.28 18.69
C LEU A 198 -1.97 21.99 18.29
N THR A 199 -2.47 21.27 19.29
CA THR A 199 -3.36 20.12 19.11
C THR A 199 -4.73 20.44 19.68
N GLY A 200 -5.78 20.05 18.97
CA GLY A 200 -7.14 20.37 19.35
C GLY A 200 -8.13 19.25 19.10
N SER A 201 -9.32 19.40 19.69
CA SER A 201 -10.47 18.57 19.33
C SER A 201 -11.78 19.34 19.44
N ILE A 202 -12.75 19.01 18.59
CA ILE A 202 -14.12 19.51 18.65
C ILE A 202 -15.10 18.33 18.63
N ALA A 203 -16.17 18.42 19.42
CA ALA A 203 -17.23 17.42 19.41
C ALA A 203 -18.14 17.60 18.18
N PHE A 204 -18.57 16.49 17.57
CA PHE A 204 -19.44 16.52 16.39
C PHE A 204 -20.74 15.74 16.60
N ASP A 205 -20.75 14.41 16.42
CA ASP A 205 -21.98 13.61 16.53
C ASP A 205 -21.75 12.21 17.14
N ALA A 206 -22.79 11.38 17.20
CA ALA A 206 -22.70 10.03 17.77
C ALA A 206 -21.84 9.06 16.95
N ALA A 207 -21.73 9.27 15.63
CA ALA A 207 -20.94 8.42 14.73
C ALA A 207 -19.45 8.81 14.75
N TYR A 208 -19.17 10.10 14.91
CA TYR A 208 -17.86 10.73 14.99
C TYR A 208 -17.81 11.65 16.22
N PRO A 209 -17.61 11.09 17.43
CA PRO A 209 -17.71 11.85 18.68
C PRO A 209 -16.75 13.04 18.77
N LEU A 210 -15.57 12.93 18.16
CA LEU A 210 -14.54 13.96 18.17
C LEU A 210 -13.86 14.05 16.81
N ILE A 211 -13.64 15.28 16.36
CA ILE A 211 -12.70 15.62 15.29
C ILE A 211 -11.43 16.14 15.96
N TYR A 212 -10.28 15.59 15.59
CA TYR A 212 -8.97 15.97 16.11
C TYR A 212 -8.25 16.86 15.10
N GLY A 213 -7.58 17.90 15.59
CA GLY A 213 -6.85 18.87 14.77
C GLY A 213 -5.40 19.03 15.23
N LEU A 214 -4.53 19.35 14.29
CA LEU A 214 -3.14 19.74 14.53
C LEU A 214 -2.77 20.87 13.56
N THR A 215 -2.23 21.95 14.11
CA THR A 215 -1.68 23.06 13.33
C THR A 215 -0.26 23.36 13.79
N SER A 216 0.62 23.69 12.84
CA SER A 216 1.97 24.16 13.15
C SER A 216 2.49 25.17 12.13
N CYS A 217 3.44 26.01 12.57
CA CYS A 217 4.16 26.96 11.73
C CYS A 217 5.65 26.91 12.05
N ASN A 218 6.46 27.50 11.16
CA ASN A 218 7.88 27.62 11.41
C ASN A 218 8.18 28.62 12.55
N PRO A 219 9.12 28.30 13.47
CA PRO A 219 9.50 29.16 14.59
C PRO A 219 10.07 30.55 14.21
N ASP A 220 10.49 30.78 12.98
CA ASP A 220 11.01 32.06 12.46
C ASP A 220 9.91 33.10 12.11
N MET A 221 8.66 32.67 11.91
CA MET A 221 7.55 33.56 11.51
C MET A 221 7.04 34.49 12.64
N THR A 222 6.42 35.61 12.35
CA THR A 222 5.65 36.33 13.40
C THR A 222 4.32 35.62 13.69
N PRO A 223 3.64 35.89 14.81
CA PRO A 223 2.30 35.35 15.07
C PRO A 223 1.31 35.65 13.95
N GLY A 224 1.32 36.89 13.44
CA GLY A 224 0.49 37.30 12.31
C GLY A 224 0.83 36.56 11.01
N GLN A 225 2.11 36.33 10.73
CA GLN A 225 2.52 35.53 9.56
C GLN A 225 2.09 34.06 9.68
N CYS A 226 2.26 33.46 10.87
CA CYS A 226 1.83 32.08 11.12
C CYS A 226 0.32 31.93 10.94
N ARG A 227 -0.46 32.85 11.55
CA ARG A 227 -1.91 32.88 11.38
C ARG A 227 -2.29 33.04 9.91
N GLY A 228 -1.69 33.98 9.20
CA GLY A 228 -1.95 34.17 7.77
C GLY A 228 -1.66 32.93 6.91
N CYS A 229 -0.58 32.20 7.20
CA CYS A 229 -0.26 30.94 6.51
C CYS A 229 -1.30 29.84 6.78
N LEU A 230 -1.69 29.67 8.04
CA LEU A 230 -2.71 28.69 8.43
C LEU A 230 -4.07 29.05 7.84
N ASP A 231 -4.48 30.32 7.93
CA ASP A 231 -5.76 30.80 7.37
C ASP A 231 -5.80 30.57 5.85
N ALA A 232 -4.70 30.84 5.13
CA ALA A 232 -4.59 30.56 3.71
C ALA A 232 -4.70 29.05 3.40
N SER A 233 -4.00 28.20 4.16
CA SER A 233 -4.07 26.74 4.00
C SER A 233 -5.47 26.21 4.28
N ILE A 234 -6.13 26.69 5.34
CA ILE A 234 -7.50 26.27 5.69
C ILE A 234 -8.50 26.72 4.61
N ALA A 235 -8.35 27.93 4.07
CA ALA A 235 -9.19 28.43 2.97
C ALA A 235 -9.01 27.65 1.66
N GLU A 236 -7.86 27.00 1.47
CA GLU A 236 -7.56 26.17 0.30
C GLU A 236 -8.15 24.75 0.41
N MET A 237 -8.38 24.25 1.64
CA MET A 237 -8.89 22.88 1.86
C MET A 237 -10.15 22.54 1.05
N PRO A 238 -11.20 23.37 0.99
CA PRO A 238 -12.40 23.08 0.20
C PRO A 238 -12.16 22.99 -1.30
N GLN A 239 -11.05 23.55 -1.81
CA GLN A 239 -10.70 23.53 -3.23
C GLN A 239 -9.86 22.29 -3.59
N LYS A 240 -9.12 21.74 -2.61
CA LYS A 240 -8.17 20.63 -2.82
C LYS A 240 -8.73 19.27 -2.46
N PHE A 241 -9.71 19.21 -1.57
CA PHE A 241 -10.25 17.95 -1.07
C PHE A 241 -11.72 17.80 -1.43
N TYR A 242 -12.14 16.55 -1.60
CA TYR A 242 -13.56 16.26 -1.77
C TYR A 242 -14.33 16.66 -0.51
N PRO A 243 -15.59 17.08 -0.65
CA PRO A 243 -16.43 17.30 0.52
C PRO A 243 -16.54 15.98 1.30
N ASN A 244 -16.50 16.10 2.63
CA ASN A 244 -16.90 15.06 3.60
C ASN A 244 -15.82 14.01 3.87
N THR A 245 -14.56 14.30 3.55
CA THR A 245 -13.43 13.44 3.88
C THR A 245 -13.27 13.34 5.41
N LYS A 246 -13.06 12.13 5.93
CA LYS A 246 -12.86 11.89 7.38
C LYS A 246 -11.59 12.54 7.95
N GLY A 247 -10.74 13.08 7.10
CA GLY A 247 -9.51 13.75 7.48
C GLY A 247 -8.85 14.38 6.26
N ALA A 248 -8.19 15.51 6.47
CA ALA A 248 -7.41 16.17 5.43
C ALA A 248 -6.18 16.84 6.05
N ARG A 249 -5.11 16.95 5.26
CA ARG A 249 -3.84 17.55 5.61
C ARG A 249 -3.31 18.35 4.44
N ILE A 250 -2.97 19.61 4.71
CA ILE A 250 -2.07 20.40 3.88
C ILE A 250 -0.77 20.54 4.66
N ALA A 251 0.32 20.00 4.12
CA ALA A 251 1.65 20.16 4.69
C ALA A 251 2.57 20.86 3.70
N GLY A 252 2.96 22.09 4.03
CA GLY A 252 3.98 22.83 3.32
C GLY A 252 5.15 23.19 4.23
N LEU A 253 6.18 23.80 3.65
CA LEU A 253 7.42 24.14 4.35
C LEU A 253 7.30 25.32 5.33
N ARG A 254 6.17 26.05 5.37
CA ARG A 254 5.95 27.20 6.27
C ARG A 254 4.90 26.92 7.35
N CYS A 255 3.84 26.19 7.00
CA CYS A 255 2.82 25.76 7.95
C CYS A 255 2.14 24.44 7.56
N VAL A 256 1.56 23.78 8.55
CA VAL A 256 0.82 22.52 8.40
C VAL A 256 -0.53 22.66 9.08
N ALA A 257 -1.58 22.20 8.41
CA ALA A 257 -2.93 22.09 8.97
C ALA A 257 -3.47 20.68 8.68
N ARG A 258 -3.92 19.98 9.73
CA ARG A 258 -4.43 18.61 9.63
C ARG A 258 -5.62 18.39 10.56
N TYR A 259 -6.66 17.72 10.07
CA TYR A 259 -7.72 17.15 10.90
C TYR A 259 -7.98 15.68 10.57
N GLU A 260 -8.46 14.91 11.54
CA GLU A 260 -8.89 13.51 11.41
C GLU A 260 -9.98 13.17 12.43
N VAL A 261 -10.78 12.13 12.17
CA VAL A 261 -11.75 11.55 13.16
C VAL A 261 -11.12 10.63 14.20
N TYR A 262 -9.81 10.41 14.15
CA TYR A 262 -9.05 9.62 15.13
C TYR A 262 -7.86 10.43 15.63
N ARG A 263 -7.39 10.13 16.85
CA ARG A 263 -6.21 10.80 17.42
C ARG A 263 -4.94 10.34 16.68
N PHE A 264 -4.19 11.29 16.12
CA PHE A 264 -2.97 11.02 15.32
C PHE A 264 -1.68 11.67 15.87
N PHE A 265 -1.77 12.34 17.02
CA PHE A 265 -0.64 12.99 17.68
C PHE A 265 -0.44 12.46 19.10
N ASN A 266 0.81 12.48 19.55
CA ASN A 266 1.19 12.19 20.93
C ASN A 266 1.04 13.44 21.81
N GLY A 267 0.96 13.27 23.13
CA GLY A 267 0.78 14.38 24.09
C GLY A 267 -0.69 14.67 24.41
N SER A 268 -0.96 15.74 25.15
CA SER A 268 -2.31 16.17 25.55
C SER A 268 -3.04 16.94 24.44
N ILE A 269 -4.37 17.00 24.52
CA ILE A 269 -5.15 17.95 23.71
C ILE A 269 -4.99 19.31 24.37
N MET A 270 -4.48 20.30 23.63
CA MET A 270 -4.26 21.65 24.16
C MET A 270 -5.52 22.53 24.08
N LEU A 271 -6.36 22.33 23.06
CA LEU A 271 -7.61 23.06 22.87
C LEU A 271 -8.80 22.10 22.69
N GLN A 272 -9.82 22.21 23.53
CA GLN A 272 -11.04 21.42 23.41
C GLN A 272 -12.26 22.34 23.25
N LEU A 273 -12.94 22.23 22.11
CA LEU A 273 -14.12 23.02 21.78
C LEU A 273 -15.41 22.23 22.11
N PRO A 274 -16.38 22.83 22.81
CA PRO A 274 -17.69 22.22 23.07
C PRO A 274 -18.54 22.17 21.79
N LEU A 275 -19.62 21.39 21.80
CA LEU A 275 -20.60 21.31 20.71
C LEU A 275 -21.03 22.72 20.25
N PRO A 276 -21.15 22.98 18.93
CA PRO A 276 -21.79 24.20 18.46
C PRO A 276 -23.22 24.24 19.03
N PRO A 277 -23.68 25.38 19.58
CA PRO A 277 -25.09 25.51 19.96
C PRO A 277 -25.95 25.33 18.70
N PRO A 278 -27.07 24.61 18.77
CA PRO A 278 -27.98 24.50 17.63
C PRO A 278 -28.42 25.91 17.21
N GLY A 279 -28.20 26.23 15.94
CA GLY A 279 -28.48 27.55 15.36
C GLY A 279 -29.90 28.02 15.66
N ASN A 280 -30.00 29.28 16.10
CA ASN A 280 -31.23 29.99 16.40
C ASN A 280 -32.26 29.85 15.28
N GLN A 281 -33.43 29.30 15.60
CA GLN A 281 -34.69 29.76 14.99
C GLN A 281 -35.20 30.93 15.84
N ASP A 282 -35.42 32.07 15.19
CA ASP A 282 -35.96 33.28 15.79
C ASP A 282 -37.35 33.08 16.42
N GLY A 283 -37.53 33.71 17.59
CA GLY A 283 -38.79 34.26 18.07
C GLY A 283 -39.76 33.31 18.78
N ASN A 284 -39.84 33.36 20.11
CA ASN A 284 -40.65 34.36 20.82
C ASN A 284 -40.64 34.11 22.34
N LYS A 285 -40.54 35.17 23.13
CA LYS A 285 -40.59 35.11 24.60
C LYS A 285 -42.04 34.89 25.06
N SER A 286 -42.27 34.00 26.03
CA SER A 286 -43.04 34.37 27.23
C SER A 286 -42.87 33.35 28.36
N ASN A 287 -42.79 33.87 29.58
CA ASN A 287 -42.68 33.14 30.84
C ASN A 287 -44.06 32.60 31.28
N HIS A 288 -44.11 31.43 31.93
CA HIS A 288 -44.03 31.28 33.39
C HIS A 288 -44.68 29.95 33.83
N THR A 289 -43.86 29.17 34.50
CA THR A 289 -44.13 28.12 35.51
C THR A 289 -45.59 27.93 35.94
N GLY A 290 -46.24 26.88 35.45
CA GLY A 290 -47.57 26.47 35.91
C GLY A 290 -48.07 25.09 35.44
N MET A 291 -47.26 24.30 34.71
CA MET A 291 -47.75 23.09 34.03
C MET A 291 -46.75 21.93 34.12
N ILE A 292 -46.30 21.59 35.34
CA ILE A 292 -45.39 20.43 35.56
C ILE A 292 -46.13 19.21 36.14
N VAL A 293 -47.32 19.38 36.75
CA VAL A 293 -47.99 18.26 37.47
C VAL A 293 -48.99 17.49 36.59
N ALA A 294 -49.53 18.08 35.53
CA ALA A 294 -50.54 17.41 34.68
C ALA A 294 -49.97 16.50 33.56
N ILE A 295 -48.68 16.64 33.22
CA ILE A 295 -48.05 15.92 32.10
C ILE A 295 -47.30 14.66 32.56
N VAL A 296 -46.76 14.66 33.78
CA VAL A 296 -45.85 13.61 34.26
C VAL A 296 -46.59 12.28 34.51
N ILE A 297 -47.83 12.32 34.99
CA ILE A 297 -48.58 11.10 35.31
C ILE A 297 -49.04 10.34 34.04
N PRO A 298 -49.60 11.00 33.00
CA PRO A 298 -49.93 10.33 31.74
C PRO A 298 -48.70 9.82 30.98
N SER A 299 -47.57 10.54 31.05
CA SER A 299 -46.36 10.16 30.32
C SER A 299 -45.65 8.96 30.93
N VAL A 300 -45.64 8.79 32.25
CA VAL A 300 -45.09 7.58 32.89
C VAL A 300 -45.92 6.33 32.54
N VAL A 301 -47.25 6.45 32.49
CA VAL A 301 -48.13 5.35 32.07
C VAL A 301 -47.97 5.03 30.59
N ALA A 302 -47.82 6.04 29.73
CA ALA A 302 -47.57 5.85 28.31
C ALA A 302 -46.20 5.22 28.03
N ILE A 303 -45.17 5.58 28.81
CA ILE A 303 -43.82 5.00 28.71
C ILE A 303 -43.81 3.56 29.25
N ALA A 304 -44.52 3.27 30.34
CA ALA A 304 -44.65 1.90 30.83
C ALA A 304 -45.43 1.00 29.87
N ALA A 305 -46.50 1.53 29.26
CA ALA A 305 -47.28 0.83 28.26
C ALA A 305 -46.50 0.64 26.95
N SER A 306 -45.75 1.65 26.49
CA SER A 306 -44.90 1.53 25.30
C SER A 306 -43.73 0.60 25.55
N MET A 307 -43.16 0.56 26.75
CA MET A 307 -42.08 -0.36 27.11
C MET A 307 -42.60 -1.80 27.24
N ALA A 308 -43.79 -2.01 27.81
CA ALA A 308 -44.46 -3.31 27.84
C ALA A 308 -44.86 -3.78 26.42
N MET A 309 -45.32 -2.87 25.56
CA MET A 309 -45.66 -3.14 24.16
C MET A 309 -44.40 -3.39 23.32
N CYS A 310 -43.30 -2.67 23.57
CA CYS A 310 -41.99 -2.94 22.99
C CYS A 310 -41.45 -4.29 23.44
N LEU A 311 -41.57 -4.66 24.71
CA LEU A 311 -41.17 -5.98 25.21
C LEU A 311 -42.06 -7.10 24.64
N PHE A 312 -43.36 -6.85 24.46
CA PHE A 312 -44.29 -7.78 23.81
C PHE A 312 -44.02 -7.92 22.29
N CYS A 313 -43.75 -6.80 21.60
CA CYS A 313 -43.34 -6.76 20.21
C CYS A 313 -41.95 -7.35 20.01
N TRP A 314 -41.03 -7.20 20.95
CA TRP A 314 -39.68 -7.77 20.90
C TRP A 314 -39.73 -9.28 21.16
N ARG A 315 -40.56 -9.74 22.11
CA ARG A 315 -40.88 -11.17 22.32
C ARG A 315 -41.64 -11.81 21.16
N ARG A 316 -42.42 -11.04 20.38
CA ARG A 316 -43.04 -11.51 19.12
C ARG A 316 -42.09 -11.44 17.92
N ARG A 317 -41.18 -10.45 17.85
CA ARG A 317 -40.15 -10.33 16.80
C ARG A 317 -39.00 -11.34 16.96
N THR A 318 -38.71 -11.81 18.18
CA THR A 318 -37.77 -12.92 18.40
C THR A 318 -38.34 -14.30 18.00
N LYS A 319 -39.60 -14.36 17.56
CA LYS A 319 -40.18 -15.56 16.92
C LYS A 319 -40.57 -15.39 15.45
N SER A 320 -40.32 -14.24 14.83
CA SER A 320 -40.57 -14.05 13.39
C SER A 320 -39.69 -12.94 12.81
N LYS A 321 -38.44 -13.30 12.53
CA LYS A 321 -37.55 -12.81 11.46
C LYS A 321 -36.21 -13.53 11.63
N ARG A 322 -36.24 -14.84 11.38
CA ARG A 322 -35.07 -15.69 11.11
C ARG A 322 -35.19 -16.04 9.61
N SER A 323 -34.08 -15.92 8.86
CA SER A 323 -33.96 -16.07 7.38
C SER A 323 -34.17 -14.74 6.63
N ARG A 324 -33.23 -14.10 5.94
CA ARG A 324 -31.91 -14.44 5.34
C ARG A 324 -30.99 -13.20 5.44
N SER A 325 -29.74 -13.37 5.86
CA SER A 325 -28.54 -12.52 5.58
C SER A 325 -27.46 -12.55 6.70
N PHE A 326 -27.58 -13.43 7.69
CA PHE A 326 -26.49 -13.74 8.63
C PHE A 326 -26.41 -15.25 8.85
N GLY A 327 -26.35 -16.00 7.74
CA GLY A 327 -26.26 -17.46 7.74
C GLY A 327 -24.82 -17.98 7.69
N SER A 328 -23.87 -17.24 7.10
CA SER A 328 -22.54 -17.78 6.81
C SER A 328 -21.46 -17.44 7.86
N HIS A 329 -21.71 -16.50 8.78
CA HIS A 329 -20.73 -16.17 9.83
C HIS A 329 -20.83 -17.06 11.07
N MET A 330 -21.97 -17.72 11.30
CA MET A 330 -22.11 -18.64 12.44
C MET A 330 -21.51 -20.03 12.14
N GLU A 331 -21.54 -20.48 10.87
CA GLU A 331 -20.81 -21.69 10.42
C GLU A 331 -19.29 -21.48 10.44
N SER A 332 -18.81 -20.24 10.24
CA SER A 332 -17.37 -19.95 10.21
C SER A 332 -16.67 -20.05 11.57
N ILE A 333 -17.40 -19.95 12.68
CA ILE A 333 -16.82 -20.05 14.03
C ILE A 333 -16.67 -21.51 14.45
N GLU A 334 -17.67 -22.37 14.19
CA GLU A 334 -17.56 -23.83 14.40
C GLU A 334 -16.46 -24.47 13.52
N SER A 335 -16.31 -23.99 12.27
CA SER A 335 -15.24 -24.43 11.36
C SER A 335 -13.84 -24.07 11.87
N ILE A 336 -13.66 -22.96 12.58
CA ILE A 336 -12.35 -22.54 13.10
C ILE A 336 -12.01 -23.30 14.38
N GLU A 337 -12.99 -23.57 15.26
CA GLU A 337 -12.78 -24.37 16.47
C GLU A 337 -12.30 -25.80 16.17
N SER A 338 -12.80 -26.41 15.09
CA SER A 338 -12.36 -27.74 14.64
C SER A 338 -10.94 -27.78 14.04
N LEU A 339 -10.37 -26.61 13.67
CA LEU A 339 -9.03 -26.48 13.12
C LEU A 339 -7.98 -26.11 14.18
N LEU A 340 -8.37 -25.90 15.44
CA LEU A 340 -7.43 -25.53 16.50
C LEU A 340 -6.55 -26.72 16.90
N ILE A 341 -5.24 -26.53 16.83
CA ILE A 341 -4.24 -27.48 17.33
C ILE A 341 -3.51 -26.81 18.50
N ASP A 342 -3.36 -27.53 19.61
CA ASP A 342 -2.69 -27.02 20.80
C ASP A 342 -1.17 -26.89 20.59
N LEU A 343 -0.60 -25.87 21.22
CA LEU A 343 0.82 -25.55 21.11
C LEU A 343 1.74 -26.69 21.61
N PRO A 344 1.43 -27.41 22.70
CA PRO A 344 2.19 -28.59 23.11
C PRO A 344 2.27 -29.66 22.02
N THR A 345 1.15 -29.97 21.35
CA THR A 345 1.15 -30.90 20.21
C THR A 345 2.08 -30.44 19.09
N LEU A 346 2.05 -29.16 18.72
CA LEU A 346 2.92 -28.62 17.68
C LEU A 346 4.40 -28.55 18.09
N ARG A 347 4.68 -28.24 19.36
CA ARG A 347 6.04 -28.33 19.92
C ARG A 347 6.55 -29.77 19.85
N LEU A 348 5.75 -30.77 20.24
CA LEU A 348 6.15 -32.18 20.11
C LEU A 348 6.36 -32.58 18.64
N ALA A 349 5.43 -32.22 17.76
CA ALA A 349 5.48 -32.58 16.34
C ALA A 349 6.70 -32.00 15.61
N THR A 350 7.16 -30.81 16.01
CA THR A 350 8.28 -30.09 15.40
C THR A 350 9.59 -30.24 16.16
N ASN A 351 9.63 -31.07 17.21
CA ASN A 351 10.76 -31.17 18.15
C ASN A 351 11.17 -29.80 18.71
N ASN A 352 10.18 -29.08 19.24
CA ASN A 352 10.26 -27.72 19.78
C ASN A 352 10.81 -26.71 18.77
N PHE A 353 10.31 -26.75 17.53
CA PHE A 353 10.75 -25.89 16.43
C PHE A 353 12.27 -25.95 16.20
N ALA A 354 12.86 -27.14 16.29
CA ALA A 354 14.29 -27.32 16.12
C ALA A 354 14.75 -26.90 14.72
N GLU A 355 15.93 -26.29 14.63
CA GLU A 355 16.48 -25.77 13.36
C GLU A 355 16.68 -26.87 12.31
N ASN A 356 16.93 -28.12 12.71
CA ASN A 356 17.03 -29.24 11.77
C ASN A 356 15.70 -29.59 11.08
N ASN A 357 14.57 -29.15 11.64
CA ASN A 357 13.24 -29.29 11.05
C ASN A 357 12.85 -28.05 10.23
N LYS A 358 13.67 -27.00 10.19
CA LYS A 358 13.34 -25.78 9.44
C LYS A 358 13.38 -26.05 7.93
N LEU A 359 12.26 -25.79 7.27
CA LEU A 359 12.09 -25.91 5.83
C LEU A 359 12.52 -24.63 5.10
N GLY A 360 12.30 -23.47 5.70
CA GLY A 360 12.68 -22.17 5.16
C GLY A 360 12.28 -21.02 6.08
N GLU A 361 12.74 -19.82 5.75
CA GLU A 361 12.40 -18.58 6.44
C GLU A 361 12.28 -17.44 5.43
N GLY A 362 11.27 -16.58 5.61
CA GLY A 362 11.05 -15.40 4.77
C GLY A 362 10.45 -14.25 5.58
N GLY A 363 10.02 -13.19 4.88
CA GLY A 363 9.44 -11.98 5.52
C GLY A 363 8.20 -12.23 6.39
N PHE A 364 7.57 -13.42 6.24
CA PHE A 364 6.36 -13.83 6.94
C PHE A 364 6.62 -14.78 8.11
N GLY A 365 7.88 -15.15 8.36
CA GLY A 365 8.29 -16.05 9.44
C GLY A 365 8.96 -17.33 8.97
N SER A 366 9.17 -18.25 9.92
CA SER A 366 9.88 -19.53 9.69
C SER A 366 8.89 -20.67 9.49
N VAL A 367 9.21 -21.61 8.61
CA VAL A 367 8.40 -22.81 8.34
C VAL A 367 9.16 -24.05 8.81
N TYR A 368 8.51 -24.91 9.59
CA TYR A 368 9.10 -26.11 10.16
C TYR A 368 8.35 -27.37 9.70
N LYS A 369 9.07 -28.44 9.40
CA LYS A 369 8.52 -29.77 9.22
C LYS A 369 8.12 -30.32 10.59
N GLY A 370 6.99 -31.01 10.64
CA GLY A 370 6.60 -31.78 11.81
C GLY A 370 5.82 -33.04 11.46
N THR A 371 5.63 -33.90 12.44
CA THR A 371 4.80 -35.09 12.33
C THR A 371 3.82 -35.12 13.48
N LEU A 372 2.52 -35.05 13.17
CA LEU A 372 1.47 -35.14 14.18
C LEU A 372 1.42 -36.54 14.81
N PRO A 373 0.81 -36.72 16.00
CA PRO A 373 0.60 -38.04 16.61
C PRO A 373 -0.16 -39.03 15.73
N SER A 374 -0.94 -38.53 14.77
CA SER A 374 -1.63 -39.30 13.73
C SER A 374 -0.70 -39.83 12.62
N SER A 375 0.62 -39.62 12.74
CA SER A 375 1.63 -39.88 11.70
C SER A 375 1.51 -39.01 10.44
N GLN A 376 0.64 -38.00 10.46
CA GLN A 376 0.51 -37.06 9.35
C GLN A 376 1.70 -36.08 9.35
N GLU A 377 2.43 -36.01 8.24
CA GLU A 377 3.46 -34.98 8.03
C GLU A 377 2.82 -33.61 7.75
N ILE A 378 3.36 -32.58 8.40
CA ILE A 378 2.84 -31.21 8.35
C ILE A 378 3.96 -30.18 8.15
N ALA A 379 3.59 -29.03 7.62
CA ALA A 379 4.43 -27.83 7.58
C ALA A 379 3.82 -26.76 8.49
N VAL A 380 4.57 -26.32 9.51
CA VAL A 380 4.14 -25.34 10.50
C VAL A 380 4.81 -24.00 10.21
N LYS A 381 4.04 -23.04 9.69
CA LYS A 381 4.46 -21.66 9.47
C LYS A 381 4.26 -20.87 10.77
N ARG A 382 5.36 -20.51 11.41
CA ARG A 382 5.41 -19.68 12.62
C ARG A 382 5.55 -18.21 12.22
N LEU A 383 4.48 -17.44 12.41
CA LEU A 383 4.44 -16.03 12.02
C LEU A 383 5.31 -15.19 12.95
N SER A 384 6.05 -14.22 12.40
CA SER A 384 6.96 -13.36 13.17
C SER A 384 6.22 -12.47 14.18
N HIS A 385 6.78 -12.32 15.39
CA HIS A 385 6.23 -11.46 16.46
C HIS A 385 6.33 -9.94 16.15
N SER A 386 7.20 -9.54 15.23
CA SER A 386 7.56 -8.12 15.01
C SER A 386 6.71 -7.38 13.97
N SER A 387 5.79 -8.05 13.27
CA SER A 387 5.03 -7.43 12.17
C SER A 387 3.55 -7.23 12.52
N ARG A 388 3.06 -5.98 12.41
CA ARG A 388 1.60 -5.68 12.31
C ARG A 388 0.93 -6.43 11.15
N GLN A 389 1.74 -6.86 10.19
CA GLN A 389 1.35 -7.60 9.01
C GLN A 389 0.95 -9.06 9.32
N GLY A 390 1.65 -9.74 10.25
CA GLY A 390 1.38 -11.15 10.58
C GLY A 390 -0.02 -11.41 11.15
N ILE A 391 -0.60 -10.45 11.90
CA ILE A 391 -1.99 -10.57 12.39
C ILE A 391 -3.01 -10.42 11.25
N GLY A 392 -2.75 -9.50 10.32
CA GLY A 392 -3.59 -9.30 9.14
C GLY A 392 -3.54 -10.50 8.18
N GLU A 393 -2.36 -11.08 8.00
CA GLU A 393 -2.16 -12.30 7.20
C GLU A 393 -2.84 -13.50 7.84
N LEU A 394 -2.65 -13.71 9.15
CA LEU A 394 -3.35 -14.74 9.90
C LEU A 394 -4.88 -14.65 9.72
N LYS A 395 -5.44 -13.44 9.83
CA LYS A 395 -6.90 -13.24 9.64
C LYS A 395 -7.33 -13.55 8.20
N ASN A 396 -6.55 -13.14 7.20
CA ASN A 396 -6.89 -13.44 5.80
C ASN A 396 -6.80 -14.94 5.53
N GLU A 397 -5.69 -15.58 5.91
CA GLU A 397 -5.47 -17.01 5.70
C GLU A 397 -6.51 -17.87 6.44
N LEU A 398 -6.90 -17.51 7.67
CA LEU A 398 -7.92 -18.22 8.44
C LEU A 398 -9.32 -18.11 7.80
N VAL A 399 -9.71 -16.90 7.35
CA VAL A 399 -11.03 -16.66 6.75
C VAL A 399 -11.13 -17.25 5.34
N LEU A 400 -10.03 -17.23 4.59
CA LEU A 400 -9.97 -17.73 3.21
C LEU A 400 -9.80 -19.24 3.16
N ILE A 401 -8.75 -19.79 3.77
CA ILE A 401 -8.30 -21.17 3.50
C ILE A 401 -9.20 -22.21 4.17
N ALA A 402 -9.90 -21.86 5.25
CA ALA A 402 -10.92 -22.74 5.83
C ALA A 402 -12.03 -23.12 4.82
N LYS A 403 -12.20 -22.35 3.74
CA LYS A 403 -13.19 -22.57 2.69
C LYS A 403 -12.60 -23.07 1.36
N LEU A 404 -11.27 -23.14 1.23
CA LEU A 404 -10.62 -23.54 -0.02
C LEU A 404 -10.27 -25.02 0.00
N GLN A 405 -10.89 -25.77 -0.90
CA GLN A 405 -10.58 -27.18 -1.12
C GLN A 405 -10.45 -27.44 -2.61
N HIS A 406 -9.21 -27.53 -3.08
CA HIS A 406 -8.91 -27.83 -4.47
C HIS A 406 -7.56 -28.54 -4.57
N LYS A 407 -7.43 -29.49 -5.49
CA LYS A 407 -6.21 -30.31 -5.66
C LYS A 407 -4.95 -29.49 -5.99
N ASN A 408 -5.12 -28.31 -6.58
CA ASN A 408 -4.03 -27.40 -6.95
C ASN A 408 -3.87 -26.21 -5.99
N LEU A 409 -4.46 -26.26 -4.79
CA LEU A 409 -4.21 -25.30 -3.72
C LEU A 409 -3.68 -26.04 -2.48
N VAL A 410 -2.78 -25.43 -1.73
CA VAL A 410 -2.24 -26.01 -0.50
C VAL A 410 -3.32 -26.04 0.58
N ARG A 411 -3.54 -27.21 1.17
CA ARG A 411 -4.56 -27.40 2.21
C ARG A 411 -4.06 -26.99 3.60
N LEU A 412 -4.83 -26.15 4.28
CA LEU A 412 -4.66 -25.89 5.71
C LEU A 412 -5.17 -27.10 6.51
N VAL A 413 -4.34 -27.56 7.44
CA VAL A 413 -4.61 -28.65 8.38
C VAL A 413 -5.12 -28.10 9.71
N GLY A 414 -4.58 -26.97 10.17
CA GLY A 414 -4.99 -26.36 11.43
C GLY A 414 -4.27 -25.06 11.77
N VAL A 415 -4.61 -24.47 12.90
CA VAL A 415 -4.10 -23.18 13.39
C VAL A 415 -3.85 -23.24 14.90
N CYS A 416 -2.85 -22.52 15.40
CA CYS A 416 -2.58 -22.36 16.83
C CYS A 416 -2.43 -20.89 17.21
N LEU A 417 -3.15 -20.48 18.26
CA LEU A 417 -3.22 -19.10 18.78
C LEU A 417 -3.03 -19.06 20.32
N GLN A 418 -2.00 -19.73 20.84
CA GLN A 418 -1.72 -19.86 22.28
C GLN A 418 -0.39 -19.18 22.65
N GLU A 419 -0.25 -18.68 23.88
CA GLU A 419 1.01 -18.12 24.41
C GLU A 419 1.68 -17.07 23.48
N ASP A 420 0.89 -16.18 22.86
CA ASP A 420 1.30 -15.19 21.84
C ASP A 420 1.84 -15.76 20.51
N GLU A 421 1.96 -17.09 20.38
CA GLU A 421 2.30 -17.79 19.14
C GLU A 421 1.13 -17.72 18.14
N LYS A 422 1.49 -17.53 16.86
CA LYS A 422 0.54 -17.53 15.74
C LYS A 422 1.07 -18.48 14.69
N LEU A 423 0.53 -19.70 14.67
CA LEU A 423 1.01 -20.79 13.82
C LEU A 423 -0.07 -21.21 12.83
N LEU A 424 0.31 -21.36 11.57
CA LEU A 424 -0.50 -21.95 10.51
C LEU A 424 0.08 -23.31 10.15
N VAL A 425 -0.75 -24.34 10.07
CA VAL A 425 -0.34 -25.73 9.84
C VAL A 425 -0.91 -26.20 8.51
N TYR A 426 -0.05 -26.58 7.57
CA TYR A 426 -0.43 -27.08 6.25
C TYR A 426 -0.02 -28.53 6.06
N GLU A 427 -0.53 -29.14 5.00
CA GLU A 427 0.03 -30.39 4.48
C GLU A 427 1.51 -30.21 4.10
N TYR A 428 2.35 -31.21 4.43
CA TYR A 428 3.74 -31.21 4.00
C TYR A 428 3.85 -31.65 2.54
N LEU A 429 4.59 -30.88 1.74
CA LEU A 429 4.84 -31.16 0.33
C LEU A 429 6.33 -31.47 0.12
N PRO A 430 6.70 -32.71 -0.22
CA PRO A 430 8.08 -33.18 -0.13
C PRO A 430 9.01 -32.55 -1.16
N ASN A 431 8.49 -32.13 -2.32
CA ASN A 431 9.29 -31.54 -3.39
C ASN A 431 9.51 -30.03 -3.19
N ARG A 432 8.94 -29.40 -2.15
CA ARG A 432 9.08 -27.96 -1.84
C ARG A 432 8.58 -27.08 -3.00
N SER A 433 9.09 -25.86 -3.12
CA SER A 433 8.64 -24.86 -4.09
C SER A 433 9.29 -25.01 -5.47
N LEU A 434 8.59 -24.59 -6.51
CA LEU A 434 8.95 -24.71 -7.91
C LEU A 434 10.26 -23.96 -8.26
N ASP A 435 10.51 -22.81 -7.63
CA ASP A 435 11.75 -22.04 -7.77
C ASP A 435 13.00 -22.85 -7.40
N THR A 436 12.90 -23.78 -6.45
CA THR A 436 14.01 -24.65 -6.04
C THR A 436 14.39 -25.69 -7.09
N PHE A 437 13.53 -25.92 -8.10
CA PHE A 437 13.86 -26.73 -9.27
C PHE A 437 14.17 -25.88 -10.49
N LEU A 438 13.39 -24.83 -10.76
CA LEU A 438 13.54 -24.00 -11.96
C LEU A 438 14.86 -23.25 -12.02
N PHE A 439 15.41 -22.84 -10.88
CA PHE A 439 16.60 -21.99 -10.83
C PHE A 439 17.85 -22.72 -10.31
N ASP A 440 17.72 -24.02 -10.00
CA ASP A 440 18.85 -24.89 -9.68
C ASP A 440 19.28 -25.66 -10.93
N SER A 441 20.53 -25.50 -11.35
CA SER A 441 21.02 -26.05 -12.61
C SER A 441 20.94 -27.58 -12.70
N GLU A 442 21.07 -28.30 -11.58
CA GLU A 442 21.02 -29.76 -11.55
C GLU A 442 19.58 -30.27 -11.50
N ARG A 443 18.75 -29.69 -10.62
CA ARG A 443 17.35 -30.10 -10.46
C ARG A 443 16.51 -29.70 -11.67
N ARG A 444 16.85 -28.61 -12.37
CA ARG A 444 16.18 -28.16 -13.60
C ARG A 444 16.22 -29.20 -14.72
N LYS A 445 17.28 -30.02 -14.78
CA LYS A 445 17.42 -31.12 -15.75
C LYS A 445 16.32 -32.17 -15.60
N GLY A 446 15.77 -32.33 -14.39
CA GLY A 446 14.66 -33.23 -14.10
C GLY A 446 13.28 -32.67 -14.49
N LEU A 447 13.17 -31.40 -14.86
CA LEU A 447 11.92 -30.76 -15.28
C LEU A 447 11.81 -30.76 -16.81
N GLY A 448 11.45 -31.90 -17.38
CA GLY A 448 11.10 -32.01 -18.80
C GLY A 448 9.80 -31.27 -19.14
N TRP A 449 9.53 -31.10 -20.44
CA TRP A 449 8.38 -30.34 -20.93
C TRP A 449 7.04 -30.81 -20.36
N GLY A 450 6.76 -32.12 -20.38
CA GLY A 450 5.49 -32.67 -19.87
C GLY A 450 5.22 -32.31 -18.40
N THR A 451 6.26 -32.32 -17.56
CA THR A 451 6.16 -31.90 -16.15
C THR A 451 5.92 -30.40 -16.05
N ARG A 452 6.66 -29.58 -16.82
CA ARG A 452 6.46 -28.11 -16.82
C ARG A 452 5.06 -27.71 -17.30
N PHE A 453 4.56 -28.35 -18.35
CA PHE A 453 3.20 -28.13 -18.84
C PHE A 453 2.14 -28.59 -17.83
N THR A 454 2.37 -29.71 -17.14
CA THR A 454 1.52 -30.16 -16.02
C THR A 454 1.48 -29.12 -14.90
N ILE A 455 2.63 -28.50 -14.59
CA ILE A 455 2.73 -27.43 -13.60
C ILE A 455 1.96 -26.18 -14.08
N ILE A 456 2.16 -25.72 -15.31
CA ILE A 456 1.45 -24.56 -15.88
C ILE A 456 -0.08 -24.79 -15.82
N ASN A 457 -0.55 -25.94 -16.30
CA ASN A 457 -1.97 -26.28 -16.30
C ASN A 457 -2.54 -26.42 -14.88
N GLY A 458 -1.79 -27.02 -13.96
CA GLY A 458 -2.26 -27.17 -12.58
C GLY A 458 -2.36 -25.81 -11.87
N VAL A 459 -1.43 -24.88 -12.10
CA VAL A 459 -1.54 -23.51 -11.60
C VAL A 459 -2.75 -22.80 -12.22
N ALA A 460 -2.96 -22.94 -13.53
CA ALA A 460 -4.13 -22.35 -14.20
C ALA A 460 -5.46 -22.84 -13.59
N ARG A 461 -5.58 -24.15 -13.33
CA ARG A 461 -6.75 -24.74 -12.66
C ARG A 461 -6.92 -24.23 -11.23
N GLY A 462 -5.83 -24.10 -10.49
CA GLY A 462 -5.85 -23.50 -9.15
C GLY A 462 -6.35 -22.05 -9.18
N LEU A 463 -5.89 -21.27 -10.14
CA LEU A 463 -6.28 -19.87 -10.30
C LEU A 463 -7.72 -19.72 -10.81
N GLN A 464 -8.16 -20.59 -11.71
CA GLN A 464 -9.54 -20.68 -12.17
C GLN A 464 -10.49 -20.95 -11.00
N TYR A 465 -10.13 -21.88 -10.13
CA TYR A 465 -10.91 -22.13 -8.92
C TYR A 465 -11.04 -20.86 -8.06
N LEU A 466 -9.97 -20.10 -7.86
CA LEU A 466 -9.99 -18.87 -7.06
C LEU A 466 -10.82 -17.74 -7.71
N HIS A 467 -10.80 -17.63 -9.04
CA HIS A 467 -11.41 -16.51 -9.76
C HIS A 467 -12.86 -16.75 -10.18
N GLU A 468 -13.21 -17.99 -10.50
CA GLU A 468 -14.45 -18.35 -11.20
C GLU A 468 -15.27 -19.42 -10.47
N ASP A 469 -14.65 -20.48 -9.93
CA ASP A 469 -15.40 -21.64 -9.40
C ASP A 469 -15.69 -21.58 -7.89
N SER A 470 -14.92 -20.81 -7.12
CA SER A 470 -15.14 -20.66 -5.68
C SER A 470 -16.37 -19.78 -5.38
N GLN A 471 -17.05 -20.06 -4.27
CA GLN A 471 -18.25 -19.30 -3.86
C GLN A 471 -18.00 -17.80 -3.71
N LEU A 472 -16.77 -17.42 -3.35
CA LEU A 472 -16.30 -16.06 -3.29
C LEU A 472 -15.17 -15.93 -4.29
N LYS A 473 -15.09 -14.80 -4.99
CA LYS A 473 -13.99 -14.52 -5.90
C LYS A 473 -12.78 -14.06 -5.10
N ILE A 474 -11.61 -14.67 -5.35
CA ILE A 474 -10.41 -14.49 -4.54
C ILE A 474 -9.27 -14.02 -5.44
N VAL A 475 -8.63 -12.91 -5.07
CA VAL A 475 -7.40 -12.43 -5.73
C VAL A 475 -6.20 -12.79 -4.85
N HIS A 476 -5.22 -13.50 -5.40
CA HIS A 476 -4.06 -14.03 -4.69
C HIS A 476 -3.03 -12.93 -4.34
N ARG A 477 -2.72 -12.04 -5.30
CA ARG A 477 -1.80 -10.88 -5.18
C ARG A 477 -0.31 -11.17 -4.99
N ASP A 478 0.09 -12.42 -4.72
CA ASP A 478 1.52 -12.81 -4.65
C ASP A 478 1.81 -14.14 -5.35
N LEU A 479 1.29 -14.33 -6.57
CA LEU A 479 1.56 -15.53 -7.36
C LEU A 479 2.97 -15.45 -7.97
N LYS A 480 3.82 -16.44 -7.69
CA LYS A 480 5.21 -16.54 -8.14
C LYS A 480 5.75 -17.96 -7.98
N ALA A 481 6.91 -18.26 -8.55
CA ALA A 481 7.49 -19.61 -8.52
C ALA A 481 7.75 -20.13 -7.08
N SER A 482 8.15 -19.27 -6.14
CA SER A 482 8.37 -19.69 -4.74
C SER A 482 7.07 -20.03 -3.99
N ASN A 483 5.93 -19.56 -4.49
CA ASN A 483 4.60 -19.79 -3.89
C ASN A 483 3.84 -20.92 -4.58
N VAL A 484 4.45 -21.63 -5.53
CA VAL A 484 3.93 -22.87 -6.13
C VAL A 484 4.71 -24.04 -5.53
N LEU A 485 4.06 -24.82 -4.67
CA LEU A 485 4.64 -26.02 -4.06
C LEU A 485 4.35 -27.26 -4.89
N LEU A 486 5.20 -28.28 -4.79
CA LEU A 486 5.10 -29.52 -5.55
C LEU A 486 4.88 -30.71 -4.62
N ASP A 487 3.85 -31.50 -4.91
CA ASP A 487 3.62 -32.77 -4.21
C ASP A 487 4.60 -33.86 -4.67
N ALA A 488 4.46 -35.07 -4.11
CA ALA A 488 5.35 -36.20 -4.42
C ALA A 488 5.38 -36.57 -5.91
N ASP A 489 4.29 -36.32 -6.63
CA ASP A 489 4.10 -36.64 -8.04
C ASP A 489 4.39 -35.44 -8.96
N MET A 490 5.01 -34.38 -8.43
CA MET A 490 5.32 -33.12 -9.13
C MET A 490 4.10 -32.31 -9.58
N ASN A 491 2.92 -32.53 -8.98
CA ASN A 491 1.76 -31.69 -9.25
C ASN A 491 1.86 -30.37 -8.46
N PRO A 492 1.45 -29.24 -9.06
CA PRO A 492 1.53 -27.93 -8.43
C PRO A 492 0.38 -27.69 -7.45
N LYS A 493 0.70 -27.01 -6.36
CA LYS A 493 -0.24 -26.44 -5.40
C LYS A 493 0.12 -24.99 -5.07
N ILE A 494 -0.81 -24.07 -5.31
CA ILE A 494 -0.64 -22.65 -4.97
C ILE A 494 -0.71 -22.48 -3.45
N SER A 495 0.22 -21.71 -2.90
CA SER A 495 0.41 -21.48 -1.47
C SER A 495 0.55 -19.98 -1.15
N ASP A 496 0.56 -19.66 0.15
CA ASP A 496 0.78 -18.31 0.70
C ASP A 496 -0.32 -17.29 0.39
N PHE A 497 -1.50 -17.51 0.99
CA PHE A 497 -2.67 -16.64 0.85
C PHE A 497 -2.67 -15.44 1.81
N GLY A 498 -1.55 -15.13 2.47
CA GLY A 498 -1.47 -14.03 3.46
C GLY A 498 -1.89 -12.67 2.90
N LEU A 499 -1.63 -12.45 1.61
CA LEU A 499 -1.97 -11.23 0.90
C LEU A 499 -3.30 -11.29 0.12
N ALA A 500 -3.95 -12.45 0.10
CA ALA A 500 -5.15 -12.67 -0.70
C ALA A 500 -6.34 -11.84 -0.19
N ARG A 501 -7.29 -11.58 -1.09
CA ARG A 501 -8.46 -10.72 -0.85
C ARG A 501 -9.73 -11.33 -1.43
N LEU A 502 -10.82 -11.17 -0.69
CA LEU A 502 -12.18 -11.57 -1.08
C LEU A 502 -12.85 -10.43 -1.85
N PHE A 503 -13.47 -10.74 -2.98
CA PHE A 503 -14.45 -9.89 -3.62
C PHE A 503 -15.86 -10.39 -3.29
N GLU A 504 -16.73 -9.48 -2.89
CA GLU A 504 -18.14 -9.76 -2.59
C GLU A 504 -19.03 -9.37 -3.79
N GLY A 505 -19.98 -10.24 -4.13
CA GLY A 505 -20.95 -9.96 -5.19
C GLY A 505 -20.33 -9.88 -6.59
N ASP A 506 -20.65 -8.83 -7.33
CA ASP A 506 -20.21 -8.57 -8.72
C ASP A 506 -18.91 -7.74 -8.82
N GLN A 507 -18.25 -7.48 -7.68
CA GLN A 507 -16.99 -6.75 -7.66
C GLN A 507 -15.93 -7.40 -8.58
N SER A 508 -15.31 -6.55 -9.40
CA SER A 508 -14.30 -6.94 -10.40
C SER A 508 -12.92 -6.35 -10.13
N GLN A 509 -12.83 -5.28 -9.31
CA GLN A 509 -11.60 -4.56 -9.00
C GLN A 509 -11.72 -3.82 -7.65
N GLU A 510 -10.61 -3.69 -6.93
CA GLU A 510 -10.51 -2.91 -5.69
C GLU A 510 -9.18 -2.11 -5.67
N THR A 511 -9.11 -1.05 -4.86
CA THR A 511 -7.90 -0.21 -4.73
C THR A 511 -7.38 -0.24 -3.30
N THR A 512 -6.07 -0.42 -3.14
CA THR A 512 -5.40 -0.42 -1.84
C THR A 512 -4.30 0.62 -1.76
N LYS A 513 -4.24 1.33 -0.62
CA LYS A 513 -3.13 2.26 -0.30
C LYS A 513 -1.84 1.54 0.09
N ARG A 514 -1.88 0.22 0.33
CA ARG A 514 -0.72 -0.60 0.72
C ARG A 514 -0.43 -1.65 -0.35
N VAL A 515 0.38 -1.27 -1.32
CA VAL A 515 0.91 -2.18 -2.36
C VAL A 515 1.86 -3.18 -1.69
N VAL A 516 1.58 -4.46 -1.84
CA VAL A 516 2.31 -5.59 -1.21
C VAL A 516 2.39 -6.76 -2.19
N GLY A 517 3.40 -7.60 -2.07
CA GLY A 517 3.67 -8.71 -2.99
C GLY A 517 5.10 -8.64 -3.52
N THR A 518 5.39 -9.38 -4.58
CA THR A 518 6.76 -9.51 -5.07
C THR A 518 7.01 -8.68 -6.33
N TYR A 519 8.00 -7.78 -6.25
CA TYR A 519 8.46 -7.00 -7.39
C TYR A 519 8.83 -7.90 -8.58
N GLY A 520 8.48 -7.49 -9.79
CA GLY A 520 8.62 -8.29 -11.01
C GLY A 520 7.41 -9.18 -11.34
N TYR A 521 6.56 -9.52 -10.36
CA TYR A 521 5.30 -10.24 -10.62
C TYR A 521 4.08 -9.33 -10.52
N MET A 522 4.21 -8.16 -9.89
CA MET A 522 3.13 -7.19 -9.77
C MET A 522 2.73 -6.60 -11.11
N ALA A 523 1.44 -6.59 -11.40
CA ALA A 523 0.88 -5.89 -12.53
C ALA A 523 1.10 -4.36 -12.40
N PRO A 524 1.27 -3.62 -13.52
CA PRO A 524 1.56 -2.19 -13.51
C PRO A 524 0.49 -1.35 -12.79
N GLU A 525 -0.79 -1.61 -13.04
CA GLU A 525 -1.90 -0.90 -12.41
C GLU A 525 -1.92 -1.12 -10.88
N TYR A 526 -1.47 -2.30 -10.45
CA TYR A 526 -1.37 -2.64 -9.05
C TYR A 526 -0.15 -1.99 -8.40
N ALA A 527 1.01 -2.07 -9.05
CA ALA A 527 2.25 -1.47 -8.55
C ALA A 527 2.18 0.06 -8.47
N LEU A 528 1.59 0.71 -9.48
CA LEU A 528 1.56 2.16 -9.62
C LEU A 528 0.39 2.82 -8.89
N ARG A 529 -0.80 2.19 -8.92
CA ARG A 529 -2.05 2.79 -8.44
C ARG A 529 -2.70 2.01 -7.30
N GLY A 530 -2.12 0.88 -6.91
CA GLY A 530 -2.71 0.00 -5.89
C GLY A 530 -4.00 -0.69 -6.34
N GLN A 531 -4.31 -0.68 -7.64
CA GLN A 531 -5.51 -1.30 -8.17
C GLN A 531 -5.25 -2.79 -8.40
N TYR A 532 -5.95 -3.66 -7.69
CA TYR A 532 -5.85 -5.11 -7.91
C TYR A 532 -7.17 -5.70 -8.35
N SER A 533 -7.07 -6.73 -9.18
CA SER A 533 -8.19 -7.51 -9.69
C SER A 533 -7.71 -8.91 -10.02
N ILE A 534 -8.62 -9.77 -10.48
CA ILE A 534 -8.27 -11.06 -11.07
C ILE A 534 -7.25 -10.90 -12.23
N LYS A 535 -7.28 -9.78 -12.98
CA LYS A 535 -6.34 -9.50 -14.06
C LYS A 535 -4.92 -9.21 -13.57
N SER A 536 -4.76 -8.80 -12.32
CA SER A 536 -3.43 -8.61 -11.71
C SER A 536 -2.78 -9.95 -11.39
N ASP A 537 -3.56 -10.97 -11.00
CA ASP A 537 -3.08 -12.35 -10.87
C ASP A 537 -2.77 -12.97 -12.24
N ILE A 538 -3.55 -12.66 -13.29
CA ILE A 538 -3.25 -13.09 -14.68
C ILE A 538 -1.87 -12.58 -15.11
N TYR A 539 -1.55 -11.31 -14.82
CA TYR A 539 -0.22 -10.77 -15.10
C TYR A 539 0.88 -11.57 -14.39
N SER A 540 0.70 -11.83 -13.08
CA SER A 540 1.65 -12.64 -12.29
C SER A 540 1.81 -14.05 -12.86
N PHE A 541 0.72 -14.66 -13.32
CA PHE A 541 0.72 -15.96 -13.97
C PHE A 541 1.46 -15.94 -15.32
N GLY A 542 1.30 -14.87 -16.10
CA GLY A 542 2.07 -14.66 -17.33
C GLY A 542 3.57 -14.66 -17.11
N VAL A 543 4.04 -13.89 -16.12
CA VAL A 543 5.45 -13.88 -15.72
C VAL A 543 5.91 -15.28 -15.32
N LEU A 544 5.12 -15.99 -14.50
CA LEU A 544 5.42 -17.36 -14.07
C LEU A 544 5.52 -18.35 -15.25
N ILE A 545 4.66 -18.26 -16.26
CA ILE A 545 4.75 -19.09 -17.47
C ILE A 545 6.10 -18.85 -18.17
N LEU A 546 6.50 -17.58 -18.33
CA LEU A 546 7.75 -17.22 -18.99
C LEU A 546 8.96 -17.74 -18.20
N GLU A 547 8.95 -17.67 -16.87
CA GLU A 547 9.99 -18.26 -16.03
C GLU A 547 10.05 -19.79 -16.17
N ILE A 548 8.91 -20.47 -16.18
CA ILE A 548 8.84 -21.93 -16.35
C ILE A 548 9.44 -22.36 -17.69
N ILE A 549 9.17 -21.63 -18.77
CA ILE A 549 9.64 -22.01 -20.12
C ILE A 549 11.12 -21.67 -20.32
N THR A 550 11.55 -20.49 -19.86
CA THR A 550 12.94 -20.03 -20.07
C THR A 550 13.91 -20.59 -19.04
N GLY A 551 13.41 -21.03 -17.87
CA GLY A 551 14.24 -21.42 -16.73
C GLY A 551 15.07 -20.25 -16.17
N ARG A 552 14.69 -19.00 -16.48
CA ARG A 552 15.35 -17.76 -16.04
C ARG A 552 14.48 -17.05 -15.02
N ARG A 553 15.11 -16.48 -13.99
CA ARG A 553 14.41 -15.71 -12.98
C ARG A 553 14.18 -14.29 -13.47
N ASN A 554 12.99 -13.75 -13.25
CA ASN A 554 12.69 -12.37 -13.63
C ASN A 554 13.56 -11.32 -12.88
N SER A 555 14.12 -11.67 -11.71
CA SER A 555 14.95 -10.76 -10.90
C SER A 555 16.45 -10.78 -11.21
N ASP A 556 16.95 -11.69 -12.07
CA ASP A 556 18.40 -11.87 -12.28
C ASP A 556 19.00 -10.84 -13.27
N SER A 557 18.17 -10.05 -13.96
CA SER A 557 18.63 -9.07 -14.95
C SER A 557 19.29 -7.82 -14.36
N TYR A 558 19.27 -7.62 -13.04
CA TYR A 558 20.01 -6.53 -12.38
C TYR A 558 21.53 -6.78 -12.29
N SER A 559 22.01 -7.95 -12.71
CA SER A 559 23.42 -8.36 -12.57
C SER A 559 24.26 -8.28 -13.85
N SER A 560 23.64 -7.98 -15.01
CA SER A 560 24.33 -7.72 -16.28
C SER A 560 24.15 -6.25 -16.70
N ASP A 561 25.12 -5.69 -17.42
CA ASP A 561 25.12 -4.30 -17.97
C ASP A 561 23.93 -3.99 -18.92
N GLU A 562 23.01 -4.94 -19.10
CA GLU A 562 21.77 -4.86 -19.88
C GLU A 562 20.58 -5.28 -19.00
N ALA A 563 20.12 -4.39 -18.12
CA ALA A 563 19.02 -4.66 -17.20
C ALA A 563 17.65 -4.62 -17.91
N VAL A 564 17.30 -5.70 -18.61
CA VAL A 564 15.99 -5.90 -19.24
C VAL A 564 15.19 -6.93 -18.44
N ASP A 565 13.93 -6.63 -18.08
CA ASP A 565 13.05 -7.59 -17.42
C ASP A 565 12.72 -8.79 -18.33
N LEU A 566 12.45 -9.96 -17.75
CA LEU A 566 12.25 -11.20 -18.52
C LEU A 566 11.11 -11.09 -19.54
N PRO A 567 9.93 -10.52 -19.22
CA PRO A 567 8.88 -10.27 -20.21
C PRO A 567 9.37 -9.47 -21.42
N SER A 568 10.13 -8.40 -21.21
CA SER A 568 10.69 -7.57 -22.28
C SER A 568 11.70 -8.33 -23.14
N LEU A 569 12.56 -9.15 -22.53
CA LEU A 569 13.51 -9.99 -23.25
C LEU A 569 12.80 -11.06 -24.11
N VAL A 570 11.78 -11.73 -23.57
CA VAL A 570 10.99 -12.71 -24.33
C VAL A 570 10.24 -12.04 -25.48
N TRP A 571 9.70 -10.84 -25.25
CA TRP A 571 9.03 -10.05 -26.28
C TRP A 571 9.98 -9.70 -27.44
N GLU A 572 11.25 -9.40 -27.17
CA GLU A 572 12.24 -9.17 -28.23
C GLU A 572 12.47 -10.40 -29.09
N HIS A 573 12.69 -11.55 -28.46
CA HIS A 573 12.84 -12.81 -29.18
C HIS A 573 11.55 -13.19 -29.95
N TRP A 574 10.38 -12.86 -29.43
CA TRP A 574 9.10 -13.02 -30.13
C TRP A 574 9.04 -12.16 -31.40
N ARG A 575 9.36 -10.87 -31.27
CA ARG A 575 9.38 -9.91 -32.39
C ARG A 575 10.40 -10.29 -33.46
N MET A 576 11.59 -10.73 -33.06
CA MET A 576 12.67 -11.15 -33.95
C MET A 576 12.50 -12.58 -34.50
N LYS A 577 11.43 -13.30 -34.12
CA LYS A 577 11.18 -14.70 -34.49
C LYS A 577 12.31 -15.66 -34.06
N SER A 578 12.96 -15.36 -32.94
CA SER A 578 14.09 -16.10 -32.37
C SER A 578 13.78 -16.73 -31.00
N ILE A 579 12.50 -17.00 -30.71
CA ILE A 579 12.05 -17.58 -29.43
C ILE A 579 12.74 -18.90 -29.04
N MET A 580 13.19 -19.66 -30.04
CA MET A 580 13.92 -20.91 -29.79
C MET A 580 15.23 -20.69 -29.06
N GLU A 581 15.83 -19.51 -29.17
CA GLU A 581 17.09 -19.15 -28.51
C GLU A 581 16.93 -18.92 -27.00
N ILE A 582 15.74 -18.48 -26.55
CA ILE A 582 15.49 -18.15 -25.14
C ILE A 582 14.83 -19.29 -24.34
N ILE A 583 14.25 -20.28 -25.01
CA ILE A 583 13.70 -21.49 -24.38
C ILE A 583 14.83 -22.25 -23.65
N ASP A 584 14.52 -22.78 -22.47
CA ASP A 584 15.44 -23.62 -21.71
C ASP A 584 15.94 -24.78 -22.58
N PRO A 585 17.27 -24.95 -22.76
CA PRO A 585 17.82 -26.01 -23.59
C PRO A 585 17.33 -27.42 -23.24
N TYR A 586 16.96 -27.68 -21.98
CA TYR A 586 16.43 -28.97 -21.54
C TYR A 586 14.99 -29.25 -21.99
N LEU A 587 14.30 -28.27 -22.56
CA LEU A 587 12.95 -28.42 -23.13
C LEU A 587 12.96 -28.71 -24.63
N ARG A 588 14.10 -28.58 -25.30
CA ARG A 588 14.19 -28.71 -26.77
C ARG A 588 14.00 -30.18 -27.20
N SER A 589 12.75 -30.55 -27.46
CA SER A 589 12.40 -31.76 -28.22
C SER A 589 11.41 -31.39 -29.33
N ALA A 590 11.64 -31.92 -30.55
CA ALA A 590 10.88 -31.55 -31.75
C ALA A 590 9.35 -31.78 -31.63
N SER A 591 8.92 -32.66 -30.72
CA SER A 591 7.49 -32.97 -30.50
C SER A 591 6.76 -31.96 -29.61
N SER A 592 7.46 -31.00 -29.01
CA SER A 592 6.90 -30.05 -28.02
C SER A 592 6.97 -28.58 -28.43
N GLU A 593 7.58 -28.27 -29.58
CA GLU A 593 7.85 -26.88 -29.99
C GLU A 593 6.56 -26.07 -30.10
N ASP A 594 5.55 -26.57 -30.82
CA ASP A 594 4.27 -25.85 -31.00
C ASP A 594 3.56 -25.57 -29.67
N GLU A 595 3.64 -26.49 -28.71
CA GLU A 595 3.04 -26.30 -27.38
C GLU A 595 3.82 -25.26 -26.57
N ILE A 596 5.15 -25.27 -26.65
CA ILE A 596 6.01 -24.27 -25.99
C ILE A 596 5.77 -22.88 -26.58
N VAL A 597 5.76 -22.75 -27.90
CA VAL A 597 5.48 -21.48 -28.59
C VAL A 597 4.10 -20.95 -28.19
N ARG A 598 3.08 -21.81 -28.13
CA ARG A 598 1.74 -21.45 -27.67
C ARG A 598 1.75 -20.94 -26.23
N CYS A 599 2.48 -21.60 -25.32
CA CYS A 599 2.57 -21.15 -23.94
C CYS A 599 3.31 -19.81 -23.81
N ILE A 600 4.35 -19.56 -24.62
CA ILE A 600 5.02 -18.25 -24.69
C ILE A 600 4.04 -17.17 -25.17
N HIS A 601 3.27 -17.45 -26.23
CA HIS A 601 2.25 -16.53 -26.74
C HIS A 601 1.22 -16.18 -25.65
N ILE A 602 0.68 -17.18 -24.95
CA ILE A 602 -0.24 -16.99 -23.83
C ILE A 602 0.43 -16.18 -22.71
N GLY A 603 1.67 -16.49 -22.35
CA GLY A 603 2.45 -15.75 -21.36
C GLY A 603 2.57 -14.26 -21.72
N LEU A 604 2.85 -13.95 -22.99
CA LEU A 604 2.90 -12.58 -23.51
C LEU A 604 1.53 -11.88 -23.48
N LEU A 605 0.44 -12.58 -23.81
CA LEU A 605 -0.93 -12.04 -23.69
C LEU A 605 -1.31 -11.74 -22.22
N CYS A 606 -0.75 -12.49 -21.26
CA CYS A 606 -1.02 -12.28 -19.85
C CYS A 606 -0.32 -11.03 -19.28
N VAL A 607 0.84 -10.64 -19.82
CA VAL A 607 1.68 -9.53 -19.29
C VAL A 607 1.46 -8.18 -19.99
N GLN A 608 0.30 -7.99 -20.63
CA GLN A 608 -0.09 -6.74 -21.27
C GLN A 608 -0.27 -5.60 -20.26
N GLU A 609 0.00 -4.36 -20.69
CA GLU A 609 -0.12 -3.17 -19.83
C GLU A 609 -1.55 -2.94 -19.36
N ASP A 610 -2.49 -2.87 -20.30
CA ASP A 610 -3.91 -2.71 -19.97
C ASP A 610 -4.47 -4.04 -19.43
N PRO A 611 -5.07 -4.05 -18.22
CA PRO A 611 -5.75 -5.23 -17.69
C PRO A 611 -6.86 -5.78 -18.60
N LEU A 612 -7.48 -4.95 -19.44
CA LEU A 612 -8.54 -5.36 -20.37
C LEU A 612 -8.02 -6.26 -21.49
N ASP A 613 -6.79 -6.04 -21.93
CA ASP A 613 -6.15 -6.82 -23.00
C ASP A 613 -5.68 -8.20 -22.53
N ARG A 614 -5.58 -8.41 -21.21
CA ARG A 614 -5.20 -9.69 -20.63
C ARG A 614 -6.36 -10.69 -20.74
N PRO A 615 -6.14 -11.95 -21.13
CA PRO A 615 -7.21 -12.95 -21.21
C PRO A 615 -7.77 -13.31 -19.81
N THR A 616 -8.98 -13.86 -19.75
CA THR A 616 -9.48 -14.50 -18.52
C THR A 616 -8.82 -15.87 -18.33
N ILE A 617 -8.83 -16.38 -17.09
CA ILE A 617 -8.23 -17.70 -16.81
C ILE A 617 -8.98 -18.84 -17.54
N SER A 618 -10.30 -18.76 -17.65
CA SER A 618 -11.11 -19.63 -18.50
C SER A 618 -10.65 -19.63 -19.96
N SER A 619 -10.39 -18.44 -20.53
CA SER A 619 -9.90 -18.31 -21.90
C SER A 619 -8.52 -18.93 -22.06
N ILE A 620 -7.63 -18.73 -21.09
CA ILE A 620 -6.29 -19.34 -21.07
C ILE A 620 -6.37 -20.87 -21.04
N SER A 621 -7.23 -21.44 -20.20
CA SER A 621 -7.45 -22.90 -20.14
C SER A 621 -7.88 -23.47 -21.50
N ILE A 622 -8.78 -22.77 -22.21
CA ILE A 622 -9.21 -23.17 -23.57
C ILE A 622 -8.07 -23.07 -24.60
N MET A 623 -7.21 -22.05 -24.48
CA MET A 623 -6.04 -21.90 -25.36
C MET A 623 -5.00 -23.02 -25.12
N PHE A 624 -4.84 -23.51 -23.89
CA PHE A 624 -3.95 -24.64 -23.61
C PHE A 624 -4.39 -25.94 -24.28
N ASP A 625 -5.70 -26.19 -24.36
CA ASP A 625 -6.27 -27.40 -24.97
C ASP A 625 -6.07 -27.48 -26.51
N GLY A 626 -5.51 -26.43 -27.14
CA GLY A 626 -5.12 -26.44 -28.56
C GLY A 626 -6.28 -26.35 -29.56
N ASN A 627 -7.52 -26.31 -29.08
CA ASN A 627 -8.73 -26.22 -29.92
C ASN A 627 -9.00 -24.82 -30.47
N THR A 628 -8.23 -23.82 -30.03
CA THR A 628 -8.34 -22.43 -30.50
C THR A 628 -6.96 -21.84 -30.69
N VAL A 629 -6.73 -21.18 -31.83
CA VAL A 629 -5.54 -20.35 -32.04
C VAL A 629 -5.78 -19.02 -31.33
N PRO A 630 -4.85 -18.50 -30.51
CA PRO A 630 -5.04 -17.18 -29.91
C PRO A 630 -5.14 -16.15 -31.04
N SER A 631 -6.32 -15.54 -31.21
CA SER A 631 -6.61 -14.70 -32.38
C SER A 631 -5.96 -13.32 -32.32
N GLN A 632 -5.44 -12.94 -31.15
CA GLN A 632 -4.77 -11.66 -30.92
C GLN A 632 -3.26 -11.86 -30.87
N ALA A 633 -2.55 -11.08 -31.69
CA ALA A 633 -1.11 -10.94 -31.55
C ALA A 633 -0.82 -10.22 -30.21
N PRO A 634 0.15 -10.69 -29.42
CA PRO A 634 0.52 -9.98 -28.20
C PRO A 634 1.08 -8.61 -28.57
N ALA A 635 0.82 -7.59 -27.75
CA ALA A 635 1.44 -6.27 -27.88
C ALA A 635 2.61 -6.14 -26.87
N ARG A 636 3.29 -4.99 -26.93
CA ARG A 636 4.48 -4.70 -26.14
C ARG A 636 4.18 -4.81 -24.63
N PRO A 637 5.00 -5.52 -23.83
CA PRO A 637 4.84 -5.59 -22.38
C PRO A 637 4.97 -4.24 -21.69
N ALA A 638 4.33 -4.10 -20.53
CA ALA A 638 4.16 -2.85 -19.80
C ALA A 638 5.45 -2.13 -19.36
N PHE A 639 6.54 -2.86 -19.14
CA PHE A 639 7.80 -2.31 -18.60
C PHE A 639 8.93 -2.21 -19.65
N TYR A 640 8.62 -2.40 -20.94
CA TYR A 640 9.65 -2.48 -21.97
C TYR A 640 10.47 -1.19 -22.12
N VAL A 641 11.79 -1.37 -22.12
CA VAL A 641 12.81 -0.37 -22.48
C VAL A 641 13.40 -0.76 -23.84
N GLU A 642 13.42 0.17 -24.80
CA GLU A 642 13.92 -0.08 -26.15
C GLU A 642 15.46 -0.19 -26.16
N MET A 643 15.97 -1.32 -26.62
CA MET A 643 17.41 -1.56 -26.74
C MET A 643 17.94 -0.75 -27.94
N SER A 644 18.57 0.40 -27.68
CA SER A 644 19.24 1.17 -28.73
C SER A 644 20.50 0.42 -29.17
N GLY A 645 20.49 -0.05 -30.41
CA GLY A 645 21.53 -0.93 -30.97
C GLY A 645 22.93 -0.33 -30.88
N PHE A 646 23.80 -0.98 -30.12
CA PHE A 646 25.25 -0.80 -30.20
C PHE A 646 25.91 -2.15 -30.53
N ILE A 647 25.89 -2.49 -31.81
CA ILE A 647 26.92 -3.36 -32.40
C ILE A 647 27.58 -2.56 -33.52
N GLY A 648 28.80 -2.06 -33.27
CA GLY A 648 29.79 -1.83 -34.31
C GLY A 648 30.17 -0.38 -34.66
N SER A 649 31.29 0.06 -34.07
CA SER A 649 32.38 0.84 -34.69
C SER A 649 32.29 2.37 -34.83
N GLY A 650 33.35 3.04 -34.35
CA GLY A 650 33.89 4.26 -34.98
C GLY A 650 33.67 5.59 -34.24
N THR A 651 34.75 6.09 -33.64
CA THR A 651 34.97 7.49 -33.23
C THR A 651 34.53 8.53 -34.28
N TYR A 652 33.79 9.56 -33.91
CA TYR A 652 34.14 10.99 -34.07
C TYR A 652 33.08 11.91 -33.44
N SER A 653 33.57 13.03 -32.94
CA SER A 653 32.88 14.10 -32.22
C SER A 653 31.91 14.94 -33.07
N HIS A 654 31.03 15.64 -32.34
CA HIS A 654 30.39 16.92 -32.64
C HIS A 654 28.97 16.96 -33.26
N GLN A 655 28.05 17.46 -32.41
CA GLN A 655 27.16 18.60 -32.65
C GLN A 655 25.73 18.31 -33.13
N TYR A 656 24.81 18.34 -32.17
CA TYR A 656 23.37 18.51 -32.37
C TYR A 656 23.06 19.87 -33.05
N PRO A 657 22.22 19.91 -34.09
CA PRO A 657 21.40 21.07 -34.39
C PRO A 657 20.04 20.92 -33.70
N GLY A 658 19.60 22.02 -33.10
CA GLY A 658 18.38 22.14 -32.32
C GLY A 658 17.09 21.97 -33.13
N PHE A 659 16.04 21.60 -32.41
CA PHE A 659 14.66 21.60 -32.84
C PHE A 659 14.22 23.03 -33.17
N ILE A 660 13.86 23.26 -34.43
CA ILE A 660 13.06 24.42 -34.85
C ILE A 660 11.59 24.01 -34.76
N ASN A 661 10.84 24.76 -33.96
CA ASN A 661 9.38 24.81 -34.00
C ASN A 661 8.92 25.25 -35.40
N ASP A 662 7.93 24.58 -35.97
CA ASP A 662 6.86 25.34 -36.60
C ASP A 662 5.51 24.66 -36.47
N SER A 663 4.58 25.44 -35.98
CA SER A 663 3.16 25.15 -35.89
C SER A 663 2.46 26.02 -36.92
N THR A 664 1.76 25.41 -37.88
CA THR A 664 0.44 25.78 -38.41
C THR A 664 0.32 25.34 -39.86
N GLN A 665 -0.63 24.46 -40.16
CA GLN A 665 -1.69 24.77 -41.12
C GLN A 665 -2.79 23.70 -41.07
N ARG A 666 -4.01 24.19 -41.27
CA ARG A 666 -5.31 23.56 -41.08
C ARG A 666 -5.87 23.16 -42.45
N SER A 667 -6.79 22.19 -42.46
CA SER A 667 -7.72 21.80 -43.57
C SER A 667 -7.13 20.77 -44.55
N THR A 668 -7.81 19.76 -45.08
CA THR A 668 -9.26 19.48 -45.24
C THR A 668 -9.47 18.00 -45.61
N VAL A 669 -10.70 17.52 -45.41
CA VAL A 669 -11.31 16.23 -45.79
C VAL A 669 -11.21 15.93 -47.31
N MET A 670 -11.02 14.67 -47.71
CA MET A 670 -11.89 13.89 -48.64
C MET A 670 -11.27 12.56 -49.11
N SER A 671 -12.16 11.56 -49.22
CA SER A 671 -12.02 10.23 -49.85
C SER A 671 -11.97 10.33 -51.39
N PRO A 672 -11.45 9.30 -52.09
CA PRO A 672 -12.20 8.79 -53.24
C PRO A 672 -12.15 7.26 -53.41
N ASN A 673 -13.34 6.65 -53.49
CA ASN A 673 -13.59 5.49 -54.34
C ASN A 673 -13.93 6.01 -55.74
N GLU A 674 -13.37 5.42 -56.80
CA GLU A 674 -14.04 5.37 -58.10
C GLU A 674 -13.59 4.15 -58.92
N LEU A 675 -14.60 3.45 -59.44
CA LEU A 675 -14.58 2.27 -60.32
C LEU A 675 -14.32 2.69 -61.78
N SER A 676 -13.81 1.77 -62.62
CA SER A 676 -14.10 1.78 -64.06
C SER A 676 -14.59 0.41 -64.54
N ILE A 677 -15.78 0.44 -65.12
CA ILE A 677 -16.56 -0.62 -65.80
C ILE A 677 -15.95 -0.97 -67.16
N THR A 678 -16.05 -2.25 -67.58
CA THR A 678 -16.62 -2.62 -68.89
C THR A 678 -16.93 -4.12 -68.95
N ASP A 679 -18.20 -4.42 -69.21
CA ASP A 679 -18.79 -5.70 -69.63
C ASP A 679 -18.45 -5.99 -71.12
N PRO A 680 -18.59 -7.24 -71.63
CA PRO A 680 -19.92 -7.68 -72.10
C PRO A 680 -20.27 -9.17 -71.89
N GLU A 681 -21.58 -9.41 -71.69
CA GLU A 681 -22.40 -10.64 -71.83
C GLU A 681 -22.16 -11.49 -73.13
N PRO A 682 -22.87 -12.62 -73.36
CA PRO A 682 -23.19 -13.76 -72.49
C PRO A 682 -23.01 -15.13 -73.21
N ARG A 683 -22.79 -16.22 -72.45
CA ARG A 683 -23.35 -17.57 -72.68
C ARG A 683 -22.96 -18.53 -71.58
#